data_AF-A0A4P9Z495-F1
#
_entry.id   AF-A0A4P9Z495-F1
#
_cell.length_a   1.000
_cell.length_b   1.000
_cell.length_c   1.000
_cell.angle_alpha   90.00
_cell.angle_beta   90.00
_cell.angle_gamma   90.00
#
_symmetry.space_group_name_H-M   'P 1'
#
loop_
_entity.id
_entity.type
_entity.pdbx_description
1 polymer ?
#
loop_
_entity_poly.entity_id
_entity_poly.type
_entity_poly.pdbx_seq_one_letter_code
_entity_poly.pdbx_strand_id
1 'polypeptide(L)'
;MKVQPLSGTAADVDASADNVYDGAVVSDNEITRLRFKADQRVLEVQRLLQSARLVKLRVANTAELSDHALSEHHLEHVHRLADRTLSRPVGRALLTYATVCQVDPSRPCPIPRLEVAAKIIGHRTIIRLDETQLAAPTREWPEFHNGVAAGLRICPPCSIYATDAADAANTMAIDSSWISLNKPEELNSQYGGFLFGLGLNGHLRDLISWHSYSYLTAKNEVITAGLLMGLAASLCGTMNPKIGRLLNLHIPAILPRGGADLLPTSYLPAVSVVGMGLLYLGTSHRRMTEVMLQEVGRVERSGCDNDDARQESYTLAAGFALGFITLGQGDKASGLADLQMAHVLGRLDYAGSRAAASKLHQQQQPLNMLSTHGAIVALALLYLQTDNATVAARLAVPTTPFLLDQIRPDLLVLRTVCHHLILWHGIEPTLEWIQRQLPEYIRDEKENGTGQHRSSMQMAWCHIVAGICFAVGLRFAGTANEDASRVLSHYFNEFQQLTNKPGTSFEARMLKTAAREGLAIIAVAWSIVMAGTGDLATLKALRQLQHRVSADVHYGHHMASHMALGFLFLGGGRITLGRTPKATALLLCAAYPHWPSRPGDQRPHLQLLRHLWAMAVEPRCIVVREIASGRVCSLPLEIEVHHDATATTRWISLMSPGLLPELDCIRAIRLNGAVDTHFPVELSLQTQQYQFDPFSQTWTMLVQPATSRLLPVQPRLASTDAATTEKQVSMPSVAMSCRSATHPCVHACMWPIIVVAAPRTAIDQRLAQSRHARAIHGGIVAMRAR
;
A
#
# COMPACT_ATOMS: atom_id res chain seq x y z
N MET A 1 33.51 -19.24 -24.43
CA MET A 1 33.34 -17.99 -23.67
C MET A 1 34.18 -16.91 -24.31
N LYS A 2 33.57 -15.93 -25.01
CA LYS A 2 34.26 -14.70 -25.42
C LYS A 2 33.57 -13.55 -24.68
N VAL A 3 34.15 -13.13 -23.57
CA VAL A 3 33.85 -11.81 -22.99
C VAL A 3 34.43 -10.81 -23.99
N GLN A 4 33.57 -10.11 -24.73
CA GLN A 4 34.03 -9.00 -25.58
C GLN A 4 34.12 -7.74 -24.71
N PRO A 5 35.32 -7.17 -24.49
CA PRO A 5 35.43 -5.85 -23.90
C PRO A 5 35.11 -4.84 -25.00
N LEU A 6 33.86 -4.36 -25.06
CA LEU A 6 33.57 -3.17 -25.85
C LEU A 6 34.10 -1.95 -25.10
N SER A 7 35.25 -1.46 -25.56
CA SER A 7 35.88 -0.21 -25.12
C SER A 7 35.04 1.00 -25.54
N GLY A 8 33.99 1.29 -24.77
CA GLY A 8 33.36 2.62 -24.75
C GLY A 8 34.20 3.53 -23.88
N THR A 9 34.68 4.65 -24.43
CA THR A 9 35.42 5.69 -23.70
C THR A 9 34.62 6.16 -22.49
N ALA A 10 35.22 6.06 -21.30
CA ALA A 10 34.58 6.38 -20.02
C ALA A 10 34.13 7.85 -19.88
N ALA A 11 34.53 8.73 -20.82
CA ALA A 11 34.24 10.16 -20.79
C ALA A 11 32.87 10.54 -21.38
N ASP A 12 32.34 9.79 -22.37
CA ASP A 12 31.09 10.15 -23.05
C ASP A 12 29.82 9.72 -22.29
N VAL A 13 29.97 8.83 -21.31
CA VAL A 13 28.85 8.30 -20.50
C VAL A 13 28.59 9.13 -19.23
N ASP A 14 29.61 9.79 -18.68
CA ASP A 14 29.46 10.54 -17.42
C ASP A 14 28.76 11.91 -17.63
N ALA A 15 28.79 12.49 -18.84
CA ALA A 15 28.12 13.77 -19.14
C ALA A 15 26.63 13.67 -19.53
N SER A 16 26.15 12.48 -19.93
CA SER A 16 24.74 12.22 -20.29
C SER A 16 23.92 11.59 -19.15
N ALA A 17 24.57 11.20 -18.04
CA ALA A 17 23.95 10.50 -16.92
C ALA A 17 23.04 11.37 -16.02
N ASP A 18 23.20 12.70 -16.05
CA ASP A 18 22.44 13.61 -15.18
C ASP A 18 21.00 13.85 -15.68
N ASN A 19 20.70 13.61 -16.96
CA ASN A 19 19.38 13.82 -17.57
C ASN A 19 18.56 12.53 -17.81
N VAL A 20 18.98 11.38 -17.27
CA VAL A 20 18.22 10.12 -17.42
C VAL A 20 16.97 10.14 -16.54
N TYR A 21 15.80 9.98 -17.14
CA TYR A 21 14.54 9.82 -16.42
C TYR A 21 14.52 8.49 -15.64
N ASP A 22 14.55 8.57 -14.32
CA ASP A 22 14.59 7.41 -13.42
C ASP A 22 13.21 7.00 -12.87
N GLY A 23 12.20 7.85 -13.09
CA GLY A 23 10.82 7.71 -12.62
C GLY A 23 10.67 7.69 -11.09
N ALA A 24 11.76 7.92 -10.33
CA ALA A 24 11.74 7.94 -8.87
C ALA A 24 11.54 9.35 -8.31
N VAL A 25 11.77 10.37 -9.15
CA VAL A 25 11.53 11.77 -8.79
C VAL A 25 10.07 11.98 -8.42
N VAL A 26 9.85 12.29 -7.15
CA VAL A 26 8.62 12.89 -6.66
C VAL A 26 8.63 14.32 -7.19
N SER A 27 7.65 14.64 -8.05
CA SER A 27 7.41 15.98 -8.60
C SER A 27 7.57 17.02 -7.50
N ASP A 28 8.15 18.18 -7.81
CA ASP A 28 8.64 19.19 -6.88
C ASP A 28 7.52 19.89 -6.10
N ASN A 29 6.79 19.10 -5.30
CA ASN A 29 5.56 19.46 -4.64
C ASN A 29 5.90 20.27 -3.39
N GLU A 30 5.34 21.49 -3.29
CA GLU A 30 5.47 22.36 -2.12
C GLU A 30 5.21 21.61 -0.81
N ILE A 31 4.26 20.68 -0.82
CA ILE A 31 3.86 19.87 0.33
C ILE A 31 5.00 18.97 0.83
N THR A 32 5.63 18.20 -0.04
CA THR A 32 6.71 17.27 0.35
C THR A 32 7.93 18.04 0.86
N ARG A 33 8.22 19.21 0.25
CA ARG A 33 9.28 20.12 0.72
C ARG A 33 8.99 20.67 2.13
N LEU A 34 7.76 21.10 2.39
CA LEU A 34 7.38 21.63 3.70
C LEU A 34 7.39 20.57 4.81
N ARG A 35 6.94 19.34 4.50
CA ARG A 35 6.97 18.21 5.45
C ARG A 35 8.39 17.83 5.85
N PHE A 36 9.31 17.80 4.88
CA PHE A 36 10.69 17.35 5.09
C PHE A 36 11.71 18.49 4.99
N LYS A 37 11.36 19.70 5.46
CA LYS A 37 12.21 20.89 5.38
C LYS A 37 13.55 20.77 6.11
N ALA A 38 13.63 19.92 7.14
CA ALA A 38 14.80 19.80 8.00
C ALA A 38 15.89 18.87 7.44
N ASP A 39 15.57 18.00 6.49
CA ASP A 39 16.49 16.96 6.01
C ASP A 39 16.18 16.51 4.58
N GLN A 40 17.20 16.11 3.83
CA GLN A 40 17.11 15.65 2.44
C GLN A 40 16.75 14.16 2.31
N ARG A 41 15.93 13.65 3.23
CA ARG A 41 15.57 12.22 3.30
C ARG A 41 14.84 11.73 2.05
N VAL A 42 14.02 12.58 1.42
CA VAL A 42 13.30 12.24 0.18
C VAL A 42 14.30 12.03 -0.96
N LEU A 43 15.30 12.90 -1.11
CA LEU A 43 16.33 12.77 -2.13
C LEU A 43 17.16 11.49 -1.94
N GLU A 44 17.43 11.11 -0.70
CA GLU A 44 18.08 9.84 -0.39
C GLU A 44 17.23 8.67 -0.87
N VAL A 45 15.94 8.64 -0.51
CA VAL A 45 15.04 7.53 -0.87
C VAL A 45 14.83 7.43 -2.38
N GLN A 46 14.73 8.57 -3.09
CA GLN A 46 14.72 8.62 -4.56
C GLN A 46 15.97 7.95 -5.14
N ARG A 47 17.15 8.29 -4.60
CA ARG A 47 18.43 7.67 -5.02
C ARG A 47 18.49 6.17 -4.72
N LEU A 48 17.89 5.74 -3.61
CA LEU A 48 17.84 4.35 -3.20
C LEU A 48 16.89 3.52 -4.08
N LEU A 49 15.78 4.10 -4.56
CA LEU A 49 14.75 3.42 -5.35
C LEU A 49 14.86 3.65 -6.88
N GLN A 50 15.81 4.47 -7.35
CA GLN A 50 16.06 4.65 -8.79
C GLN A 50 16.46 3.33 -9.47
N SER A 51 16.00 3.07 -10.69
CA SER A 51 16.36 1.84 -11.45
C SER A 51 17.11 2.10 -12.76
N ALA A 52 17.13 3.35 -13.24
CA ALA A 52 17.63 3.67 -14.58
C ALA A 52 19.12 4.05 -14.63
N ARG A 53 19.72 4.38 -13.48
CA ARG A 53 21.13 4.79 -13.41
C ARG A 53 22.05 3.60 -13.08
N LEU A 54 23.23 3.60 -13.70
CA LEU A 54 24.28 2.61 -13.44
C LEU A 54 24.71 2.61 -11.98
N VAL A 55 24.78 1.42 -11.39
CA VAL A 55 25.25 1.26 -10.01
C VAL A 55 26.77 1.23 -10.00
N LYS A 56 27.37 2.02 -9.13
CA LYS A 56 28.83 2.08 -8.95
C LYS A 56 29.24 1.09 -7.85
N LEU A 57 30.13 0.16 -8.18
CA LEU A 57 30.64 -0.87 -7.26
C LEU A 57 32.11 -0.62 -6.92
N ARG A 58 32.44 -0.76 -5.64
CA ARG A 58 33.83 -0.90 -5.16
C ARG A 58 34.01 -2.35 -4.74
N VAL A 59 34.70 -3.12 -5.56
CA VAL A 59 35.12 -4.48 -5.22
C VAL A 59 36.57 -4.40 -4.76
N ALA A 60 36.89 -5.03 -3.62
CA ALA A 60 38.26 -5.10 -3.14
C ALA A 60 39.07 -5.97 -4.11
N ASN A 61 40.23 -5.48 -4.56
CA ASN A 61 41.15 -6.30 -5.34
C ASN A 61 41.79 -7.32 -4.41
N THR A 62 41.43 -8.59 -4.56
CA THR A 62 42.20 -9.70 -4.02
C THR A 62 43.37 -9.95 -4.97
N ALA A 63 44.58 -9.54 -4.59
CA ALA A 63 45.79 -9.58 -5.43
C ALA A 63 46.23 -11.01 -5.86
N GLU A 64 45.52 -12.04 -5.44
CA GLU A 64 45.85 -13.46 -5.63
C GLU A 64 45.01 -14.15 -6.73
N LEU A 65 43.99 -13.47 -7.29
CA LEU A 65 43.12 -14.06 -8.31
C LEU A 65 43.65 -13.81 -9.73
N SER A 66 43.51 -14.80 -10.61
CA SER A 66 43.74 -14.63 -12.05
C SER A 66 42.71 -13.67 -12.65
N ASP A 67 43.02 -13.05 -13.80
CA ASP A 67 42.10 -12.14 -14.49
C ASP A 67 40.75 -12.79 -14.81
N HIS A 68 40.76 -14.09 -15.13
CA HIS A 68 39.54 -14.86 -15.37
C HIS A 68 38.71 -15.04 -14.08
N ALA A 69 39.34 -15.47 -12.99
CA ALA A 69 38.67 -15.64 -11.70
C ALA A 69 38.16 -14.31 -11.15
N LEU A 70 38.90 -13.21 -11.38
CA LEU A 70 38.47 -11.86 -11.02
C LEU A 70 37.24 -11.42 -11.83
N SER A 71 37.21 -11.72 -13.13
CA SER A 71 36.05 -11.46 -13.99
C SER A 71 34.82 -12.24 -13.56
N GLU A 72 34.96 -13.53 -13.21
CA GLU A 72 33.86 -14.35 -12.69
C GLU A 72 33.35 -13.82 -11.34
N HIS A 73 34.27 -13.47 -10.43
CA HIS A 73 33.93 -12.89 -9.15
C HIS A 73 33.18 -11.56 -9.30
N HIS A 74 33.60 -10.70 -10.24
CA HIS A 74 32.88 -9.48 -10.57
C HIS A 74 31.49 -9.78 -11.16
N LEU A 75 31.38 -10.73 -12.06
CA LEU A 75 30.11 -11.13 -12.67
C LEU A 75 29.12 -11.62 -11.61
N GLU A 76 29.56 -12.46 -10.66
CA GLU A 76 28.74 -12.95 -9.57
C GLU A 76 28.21 -11.81 -8.69
N HIS A 77 29.06 -10.82 -8.38
CA HIS A 77 28.63 -9.63 -7.63
C HIS A 77 27.59 -8.81 -8.41
N VAL A 78 27.72 -8.68 -9.73
CA VAL A 78 26.75 -7.99 -10.57
C VAL A 78 25.43 -8.76 -10.66
N HIS A 79 25.45 -10.10 -10.71
CA HIS A 79 24.23 -10.91 -10.61
C HIS A 79 23.48 -10.68 -9.29
N ARG A 80 24.17 -10.69 -8.14
CA ARG A 80 23.52 -10.40 -6.84
C ARG A 80 22.99 -8.97 -6.79
N LEU A 81 23.68 -8.04 -7.43
CA LEU A 81 23.22 -6.66 -7.55
C LEU A 81 21.97 -6.53 -8.43
N ALA A 82 21.87 -7.35 -9.48
CA ALA A 82 20.73 -7.37 -10.38
C ALA A 82 19.44 -7.67 -9.63
N ASP A 83 19.42 -8.66 -8.75
CA ASP A 83 18.25 -8.99 -7.92
C ASP A 83 17.76 -7.79 -7.10
N ARG A 84 18.69 -6.98 -6.58
CA ARG A 84 18.35 -5.73 -5.90
C ARG A 84 17.79 -4.69 -6.85
N THR A 85 18.39 -4.47 -8.02
CA THR A 85 17.91 -3.46 -8.96
C THR A 85 16.54 -3.83 -9.54
N LEU A 86 16.33 -5.11 -9.86
CA LEU A 86 15.09 -5.65 -10.41
C LEU A 86 13.91 -5.57 -9.43
N SER A 87 14.16 -5.52 -8.12
CA SER A 87 13.11 -5.42 -7.09
C SER A 87 12.74 -3.98 -6.69
N ARG A 88 13.52 -2.97 -7.09
CA ARG A 88 13.25 -1.54 -6.81
C ARG A 88 11.90 -1.02 -7.32
N PRO A 89 11.37 -1.43 -8.50
CA PRO A 89 10.12 -0.89 -9.01
C PRO A 89 8.94 -0.98 -8.05
N VAL A 90 8.89 -2.03 -7.24
CA VAL A 90 7.81 -2.26 -6.25
C VAL A 90 7.82 -1.17 -5.18
N GLY A 91 9.00 -0.85 -4.63
CA GLY A 91 9.16 0.26 -3.69
C GLY A 91 8.96 1.63 -4.33
N ARG A 92 9.41 1.79 -5.58
CA ARG A 92 9.23 3.04 -6.33
C ARG A 92 7.75 3.34 -6.59
N ALA A 93 6.95 2.33 -6.91
CA ALA A 93 5.50 2.48 -7.11
C ALA A 93 4.81 3.14 -5.90
N LEU A 94 5.18 2.70 -4.69
CA LEU A 94 4.71 3.28 -3.42
C LEU A 94 5.21 4.72 -3.22
N LEU A 95 6.51 4.98 -3.46
CA LEU A 95 7.10 6.31 -3.31
C LEU A 95 6.42 7.34 -4.21
N THR A 96 6.19 7.00 -5.48
CA THR A 96 5.67 7.93 -6.49
C THR A 96 4.17 7.79 -6.72
N TYR A 97 3.45 7.05 -5.88
CA TYR A 97 2.00 6.84 -6.00
C TYR A 97 1.24 8.18 -6.07
N ALA A 98 0.38 8.33 -7.08
CA ALA A 98 -0.45 9.52 -7.30
C ALA A 98 0.32 10.86 -7.17
N THR A 99 1.54 10.93 -7.73
CA THR A 99 2.37 12.15 -7.71
C THR A 99 2.27 12.98 -8.99
N VAL A 100 1.69 12.43 -10.06
CA VAL A 100 1.49 13.11 -11.35
C VAL A 100 0.01 13.23 -11.63
N CYS A 101 -0.54 14.44 -11.47
CA CYS A 101 -1.96 14.70 -11.73
C CYS A 101 -2.21 15.33 -13.11
N GLN A 102 -1.17 15.89 -13.74
CA GLN A 102 -1.23 16.41 -15.11
C GLN A 102 -0.44 15.49 -16.03
N VAL A 103 -1.11 14.95 -17.05
CA VAL A 103 -0.51 14.08 -18.06
C VAL A 103 -0.68 14.74 -19.42
N ASP A 104 0.41 14.82 -20.19
CA ASP A 104 0.35 15.32 -21.56
C ASP A 104 -0.47 14.36 -22.44
N PRO A 105 -1.61 14.78 -23.01
CA PRO A 105 -2.46 13.89 -23.80
C PRO A 105 -1.84 13.51 -25.15
N SER A 106 -0.85 14.26 -25.62
CA SER A 106 -0.15 14.04 -26.89
C SER A 106 1.07 13.13 -26.77
N ARG A 107 1.49 12.77 -25.54
CA ARG A 107 2.71 12.01 -25.30
C ARG A 107 2.41 10.74 -24.51
N PRO A 108 3.08 9.63 -24.83
CA PRO A 108 3.01 8.43 -24.00
C PRO A 108 3.66 8.70 -22.64
N CYS A 109 3.18 7.99 -21.63
CA CYS A 109 3.74 7.99 -20.28
C CYS A 109 5.19 7.49 -20.32
N PRO A 110 6.17 8.26 -19.84
CA PRO A 110 7.55 7.80 -19.80
C PRO A 110 7.70 6.72 -18.74
N ILE A 111 8.09 5.52 -19.15
CA ILE A 111 8.43 4.41 -18.26
C ILE A 111 9.96 4.32 -18.17
N PRO A 112 10.56 4.38 -16.96
CA PRO A 112 12.01 4.39 -16.81
C PRO A 112 12.61 3.04 -17.19
N ARG A 113 13.86 3.05 -17.68
CA ARG A 113 14.59 1.81 -18.01
C ARG A 113 15.05 1.10 -16.73
N LEU A 114 15.21 -0.22 -16.82
CA LEU A 114 15.80 -1.06 -15.79
C LEU A 114 17.26 -1.36 -16.17
N GLU A 115 18.20 -0.63 -15.59
CA GLU A 115 19.63 -0.81 -15.91
C GLU A 115 20.25 -1.87 -15.00
N VAL A 116 20.54 -3.04 -15.57
CA VAL A 116 21.12 -4.20 -14.85
C VAL A 116 22.66 -4.24 -14.97
N ALA A 117 23.29 -3.12 -15.29
CA ALA A 117 24.73 -3.00 -15.44
C ALA A 117 25.37 -2.27 -14.25
N ALA A 118 26.65 -2.57 -14.01
CA ALA A 118 27.42 -1.97 -12.93
C ALA A 118 28.77 -1.44 -13.40
N LYS A 119 29.16 -0.26 -12.92
CA LYS A 119 30.47 0.36 -13.13
C LYS A 119 31.38 0.00 -11.96
N ILE A 120 32.44 -0.75 -12.20
CA ILE A 120 33.45 -1.08 -11.19
C ILE A 120 34.44 0.08 -11.11
N ILE A 121 34.46 0.77 -9.97
CA ILE A 121 35.24 2.01 -9.80
C ILE A 121 36.75 1.73 -9.92
N GLY A 122 37.24 0.62 -9.36
CA GLY A 122 38.67 0.28 -9.35
C GLY A 122 39.25 0.03 -10.74
N HIS A 123 38.49 -0.66 -11.60
CA HIS A 123 38.92 -1.04 -12.95
C HIS A 123 38.38 -0.11 -14.05
N ARG A 124 37.50 0.84 -13.70
CA ARG A 124 36.77 1.73 -14.63
C ARG A 124 36.03 0.97 -15.75
N THR A 125 35.72 -0.30 -15.53
CA THR A 125 34.97 -1.15 -16.45
C THR A 125 33.49 -1.15 -16.14
N ILE A 126 32.66 -1.22 -17.17
CA ILE A 126 31.22 -1.45 -17.05
C ILE A 126 30.97 -2.91 -17.39
N ILE A 127 30.43 -3.65 -16.43
CA ILE A 127 29.99 -5.02 -16.64
C ILE A 127 28.49 -4.98 -16.89
N ARG A 128 28.08 -5.49 -18.05
CA ARG A 128 26.68 -5.71 -18.40
C ARG A 128 26.41 -7.20 -18.30
N LEU A 129 25.27 -7.56 -17.73
CA LEU A 129 24.79 -8.94 -17.80
C LEU A 129 24.22 -9.16 -19.20
N ASP A 130 24.72 -10.17 -19.90
CA ASP A 130 24.25 -10.53 -21.23
C ASP A 130 22.75 -10.87 -21.19
N GLU A 131 21.98 -10.25 -22.08
CA GLU A 131 20.52 -10.41 -22.15
C GLU A 131 20.10 -11.83 -22.52
N THR A 132 20.97 -12.56 -23.22
CA THR A 132 20.76 -13.96 -23.63
C THR A 132 21.00 -14.96 -22.49
N GLN A 133 21.78 -14.57 -21.47
CA GLN A 133 22.09 -15.40 -20.31
C GLN A 133 21.09 -15.21 -19.16
N LEU A 134 20.42 -14.05 -19.11
CA LEU A 134 19.34 -13.81 -18.17
C LEU A 134 18.08 -14.51 -18.71
N ALA A 135 17.73 -15.67 -18.15
CA ALA A 135 16.54 -16.41 -18.57
C ALA A 135 15.32 -15.49 -18.61
N ALA A 136 14.52 -15.55 -19.69
CA ALA A 136 13.30 -14.77 -19.89
C ALA A 136 12.41 -14.54 -18.63
N PRO A 137 12.12 -15.55 -17.78
CA PRO A 137 11.31 -15.35 -16.56
C PRO A 137 11.94 -14.41 -15.52
N THR A 138 13.24 -14.14 -15.63
CA THR A 138 13.97 -13.23 -14.73
C THR A 138 13.67 -11.76 -15.04
N ARG A 139 13.24 -11.43 -16.26
CA ARG A 139 12.93 -10.05 -16.69
C ARG A 139 11.43 -9.73 -16.68
N GLU A 140 10.61 -10.72 -17.02
CA GLU A 140 9.15 -10.59 -17.19
C GLU A 140 8.47 -9.85 -16.02
N TRP A 141 8.69 -10.29 -14.78
CA TRP A 141 8.07 -9.72 -13.58
C TRP A 141 8.66 -8.38 -13.13
N PRO A 142 10.00 -8.20 -13.09
CA PRO A 142 10.58 -6.87 -12.84
C PRO A 142 10.10 -5.80 -13.83
N GLU A 143 10.02 -6.13 -15.12
CA GLU A 143 9.48 -5.22 -16.15
C GLU A 143 8.00 -4.94 -15.95
N PHE A 144 7.21 -5.97 -15.60
CA PHE A 144 5.82 -5.79 -15.22
C PHE A 144 5.69 -4.82 -14.04
N HIS A 145 6.43 -5.02 -12.94
CA HIS A 145 6.43 -4.11 -11.80
C HIS A 145 6.89 -2.69 -12.15
N ASN A 146 7.82 -2.56 -13.10
CA ASN A 146 8.26 -1.27 -13.64
C ASN A 146 7.13 -0.54 -14.37
N GLY A 147 6.35 -1.25 -15.18
CA GLY A 147 5.13 -0.74 -15.79
C GLY A 147 4.07 -0.34 -14.77
N VAL A 148 3.81 -1.19 -13.77
CA VAL A 148 2.85 -0.89 -12.69
C VAL A 148 3.25 0.39 -11.95
N ALA A 149 4.54 0.56 -11.64
CA ALA A 149 5.04 1.76 -10.97
C ALA A 149 4.77 3.04 -11.78
N ALA A 150 4.89 2.99 -13.11
CA ALA A 150 4.59 4.12 -13.97
C ALA A 150 3.08 4.40 -14.05
N GLY A 151 2.23 3.38 -14.14
CA GLY A 151 0.77 3.54 -14.16
C GLY A 151 0.21 4.09 -12.83
N LEU A 152 0.72 3.58 -11.70
CA LEU A 152 0.34 4.01 -10.35
C LEU A 152 0.80 5.43 -10.00
N ARG A 153 1.77 5.98 -10.74
CA ARG A 153 2.23 7.35 -10.57
C ARG A 153 1.16 8.39 -10.92
N ILE A 154 0.26 8.04 -11.82
CA ILE A 154 -0.80 8.91 -12.31
C ILE A 154 -1.90 9.01 -11.24
N CYS A 155 -2.38 10.22 -10.94
CA CYS A 155 -3.44 10.42 -9.96
C CYS A 155 -4.75 9.72 -10.40
N PRO A 156 -5.51 9.11 -9.48
CA PRO A 156 -6.87 8.62 -9.75
C PRO A 156 -7.79 9.72 -10.31
N PRO A 157 -8.81 9.37 -11.11
CA PRO A 157 -9.65 10.35 -11.83
C PRO A 157 -10.58 11.14 -10.90
N CYS A 158 -10.88 10.63 -9.70
CA CYS A 158 -11.52 11.41 -8.64
C CYS A 158 -10.43 12.23 -7.93
N SER A 159 -10.51 13.55 -8.10
CA SER A 159 -9.57 14.61 -7.70
C SER A 159 -9.14 14.67 -6.21
N ILE A 160 -9.29 13.62 -5.41
CA ILE A 160 -8.94 13.62 -3.97
C ILE A 160 -7.43 13.83 -3.74
N TYR A 161 -6.61 13.51 -4.75
CA TYR A 161 -5.16 13.58 -4.68
C TYR A 161 -4.57 14.87 -5.28
N ALA A 162 -5.41 15.69 -5.92
CA ALA A 162 -5.00 16.92 -6.58
C ALA A 162 -4.71 18.01 -5.54
N THR A 163 -3.45 18.47 -5.56
CA THR A 163 -2.89 19.62 -4.84
C THR A 163 -3.75 20.85 -4.73
N ASP A 164 -4.06 21.28 -5.93
CA ASP A 164 -4.26 22.64 -6.29
C ASP A 164 -5.65 22.71 -6.90
N ALA A 165 -6.40 23.77 -6.64
CA ALA A 165 -7.69 23.99 -7.29
C ALA A 165 -7.56 23.99 -8.83
N ALA A 166 -6.39 24.37 -9.35
CA ALA A 166 -6.03 24.28 -10.76
C ALA A 166 -5.79 22.82 -11.21
N ASP A 167 -5.11 22.00 -10.41
CA ASP A 167 -4.88 20.58 -10.70
C ASP A 167 -6.17 19.76 -10.59
N ALA A 168 -7.04 20.10 -9.64
CA ALA A 168 -8.34 19.46 -9.46
C ALA A 168 -9.27 19.71 -10.65
N ALA A 169 -9.30 20.95 -11.14
CA ALA A 169 -10.03 21.33 -12.35
C ALA A 169 -9.42 20.73 -13.63
N ASN A 170 -8.11 20.48 -13.65
CA ASN A 170 -7.36 19.92 -14.78
C ASN A 170 -6.98 18.44 -14.62
N THR A 171 -7.54 17.71 -13.65
CA THR A 171 -7.32 16.26 -13.54
C THR A 171 -8.09 15.62 -14.69
N MET A 172 -7.41 15.50 -15.83
CA MET A 172 -7.99 15.00 -17.06
C MET A 172 -8.35 13.53 -16.90
N ALA A 173 -9.59 13.17 -17.24
CA ALA A 173 -9.98 11.78 -17.37
C ALA A 173 -9.12 11.14 -18.47
N ILE A 174 -8.44 10.05 -18.14
CA ILE A 174 -7.64 9.32 -19.09
C ILE A 174 -8.57 8.60 -20.06
N ASP A 175 -8.59 9.04 -21.31
CA ASP A 175 -9.41 8.42 -22.34
C ASP A 175 -8.78 7.15 -22.93
N SER A 176 -9.61 6.29 -23.51
CA SER A 176 -9.20 5.06 -24.18
C SER A 176 -8.21 5.29 -25.35
N SER A 177 -8.27 6.46 -25.97
CA SER A 177 -7.34 6.91 -27.01
C SER A 177 -5.92 7.09 -26.47
N TRP A 178 -5.77 7.71 -25.30
CA TRP A 178 -4.47 7.91 -24.66
C TRP A 178 -3.88 6.58 -24.17
N ILE A 179 -4.71 5.67 -23.64
CA ILE A 179 -4.26 4.31 -23.30
C ILE A 179 -3.72 3.61 -24.56
N SER A 180 -4.39 3.75 -25.69
CA SER A 180 -3.96 3.18 -26.97
C SER A 180 -2.66 3.82 -27.51
N LEU A 181 -2.42 5.11 -27.24
CA LEU A 181 -1.17 5.80 -27.58
C LEU A 181 0.04 5.20 -26.85
N ASN A 182 -0.17 4.67 -25.65
CA ASN A 182 0.89 4.03 -24.85
C ASN A 182 1.21 2.60 -25.29
N LYS A 183 0.46 2.04 -26.25
CA LYS A 183 0.69 0.68 -26.74
C LYS A 183 2.02 0.61 -27.50
N PRO A 184 3.00 -0.19 -27.06
CA PRO A 184 4.24 -0.38 -27.81
C PRO A 184 3.98 -1.15 -29.12
N GLU A 185 4.89 -1.01 -30.09
CA GLU A 185 4.84 -1.76 -31.35
C GLU A 185 4.89 -3.28 -31.08
N GLU A 186 5.79 -3.70 -30.19
CA GLU A 186 5.85 -5.06 -29.66
C GLU A 186 5.29 -5.13 -28.24
N LEU A 187 4.32 -6.03 -28.05
CA LEU A 187 3.66 -6.23 -26.77
C LEU A 187 4.63 -6.85 -25.74
N ASN A 188 4.96 -6.08 -24.70
CA ASN A 188 5.90 -6.47 -23.65
C ASN A 188 5.22 -6.54 -22.26
N SER A 189 5.92 -7.17 -21.30
CA SER A 189 5.45 -7.33 -19.92
C SER A 189 5.26 -6.00 -19.20
N GLN A 190 6.07 -5.00 -19.56
CA GLN A 190 5.99 -3.63 -19.04
C GLN A 190 4.63 -2.98 -19.35
N TYR A 191 4.10 -3.14 -20.56
CA TYR A 191 2.78 -2.62 -20.93
C TYR A 191 1.65 -3.32 -20.15
N GLY A 192 1.76 -4.63 -19.94
CA GLY A 192 0.81 -5.38 -19.09
C GLY A 192 0.76 -4.82 -17.66
N GLY A 193 1.92 -4.49 -17.10
CA GLY A 193 2.03 -3.85 -15.80
C GLY A 193 1.44 -2.43 -15.79
N PHE A 194 1.70 -1.66 -16.83
CA PHE A 194 1.14 -0.31 -16.98
C PHE A 194 -0.40 -0.32 -16.98
N LEU A 195 -1.02 -1.24 -17.73
CA LEU A 195 -2.47 -1.44 -17.72
C LEU A 195 -2.98 -1.79 -16.32
N PHE A 196 -2.31 -2.70 -15.62
CA PHE A 196 -2.70 -3.07 -14.25
C PHE A 196 -2.64 -1.86 -13.30
N GLY A 197 -1.59 -1.05 -13.38
CA GLY A 197 -1.46 0.18 -12.58
C GLY A 197 -2.58 1.20 -12.85
N LEU A 198 -2.95 1.41 -14.13
CA LEU A 198 -4.11 2.23 -14.48
C LEU A 198 -5.42 1.66 -13.92
N GLY A 199 -5.55 0.32 -13.93
CA GLY A 199 -6.71 -0.38 -13.40
C GLY A 199 -6.88 -0.23 -11.89
N LEU A 200 -5.78 -0.29 -11.13
CA LEU A 200 -5.78 -0.04 -9.68
C LEU A 200 -6.19 1.39 -9.32
N ASN A 201 -5.84 2.36 -10.17
CA ASN A 201 -6.25 3.75 -10.02
C ASN A 201 -7.69 4.03 -10.48
N GLY A 202 -8.38 3.05 -11.07
CA GLY A 202 -9.76 3.19 -11.54
C GLY A 202 -9.91 3.80 -12.94
N HIS A 203 -8.82 3.99 -13.68
CA HIS A 203 -8.84 4.56 -15.04
C HIS A 203 -9.37 3.58 -16.11
N LEU A 204 -9.49 2.28 -15.79
CA LEU A 204 -9.98 1.28 -16.74
C LEU A 204 -11.49 1.03 -16.70
N ARG A 205 -12.26 1.81 -15.93
CA ARG A 205 -13.72 1.63 -15.80
C ARG A 205 -14.46 1.73 -17.13
N ASP A 206 -14.01 2.60 -18.02
CA ASP A 206 -14.66 2.83 -19.32
C ASP A 206 -13.99 2.06 -20.49
N LEU A 207 -12.89 1.33 -20.23
CA LEU A 207 -12.15 0.57 -21.25
C LEU A 207 -12.86 -0.73 -21.70
N ILE A 208 -14.12 -0.96 -21.29
CA ILE A 208 -14.88 -2.22 -21.49
C ILE A 208 -15.34 -2.41 -22.96
N SER A 209 -14.59 -1.88 -23.92
CA SER A 209 -14.84 -1.87 -25.37
C SER A 209 -14.03 -2.93 -26.14
N TRP A 210 -14.16 -2.93 -27.47
CA TRP A 210 -13.37 -3.72 -28.45
C TRP A 210 -11.86 -3.82 -28.14
N HIS A 211 -11.26 -2.74 -27.63
CA HIS A 211 -9.84 -2.71 -27.28
C HIS A 211 -9.44 -3.81 -26.27
N SER A 212 -10.30 -4.10 -25.28
CA SER A 212 -10.05 -5.17 -24.32
C SER A 212 -9.93 -6.54 -25.02
N TYR A 213 -10.78 -6.81 -26.01
CA TYR A 213 -10.71 -8.07 -26.79
C TYR A 213 -9.42 -8.16 -27.61
N SER A 214 -8.95 -7.04 -28.18
CA SER A 214 -7.69 -7.03 -28.94
C SER A 214 -6.46 -7.36 -28.10
N TYR A 215 -6.51 -7.09 -26.79
CA TYR A 215 -5.43 -7.44 -25.86
C TYR A 215 -5.55 -8.90 -25.38
N LEU A 216 -6.76 -9.42 -25.22
CA LEU A 216 -7.00 -10.82 -24.80
C LEU A 216 -6.69 -11.83 -25.92
N THR A 217 -6.79 -11.44 -27.20
CA THR A 217 -6.39 -12.29 -28.33
C THR A 217 -4.88 -12.33 -28.55
N ALA A 218 -4.14 -11.39 -27.96
CA ALA A 218 -2.68 -11.44 -27.97
C ALA A 218 -2.23 -12.60 -27.07
N LYS A 219 -1.42 -13.53 -27.60
CA LYS A 219 -0.92 -14.72 -26.90
C LYS A 219 0.08 -14.43 -25.74
N ASN A 220 0.00 -13.26 -25.12
CA ASN A 220 0.86 -12.84 -24.01
C ASN A 220 0.08 -12.91 -22.69
N GLU A 221 0.48 -13.85 -21.82
CA GLU A 221 -0.18 -14.13 -20.55
C GLU A 221 -0.05 -12.98 -19.55
N VAL A 222 1.09 -12.28 -19.52
CA VAL A 222 1.34 -11.15 -18.59
C VAL A 222 0.37 -10.01 -18.82
N ILE A 223 0.15 -9.68 -20.10
CA ILE A 223 -0.74 -8.59 -20.50
C ILE A 223 -2.18 -8.96 -20.18
N THR A 224 -2.55 -10.20 -20.48
CA THR A 224 -3.86 -10.75 -20.13
C THR A 224 -4.11 -10.69 -18.61
N ALA A 225 -3.12 -11.10 -17.82
CA ALA A 225 -3.17 -11.02 -16.36
C ALA A 225 -3.33 -9.59 -15.86
N GLY A 226 -2.49 -8.65 -16.35
CA GLY A 226 -2.54 -7.25 -15.95
C GLY A 226 -3.86 -6.57 -16.32
N LEU A 227 -4.40 -6.85 -17.51
CA LEU A 227 -5.68 -6.32 -17.96
C LEU A 227 -6.86 -6.88 -17.18
N LEU A 228 -6.97 -8.20 -17.02
CA LEU A 228 -8.07 -8.85 -16.30
C LEU A 228 -8.10 -8.38 -14.84
N MET A 229 -6.94 -8.35 -14.18
CA MET A 229 -6.83 -7.91 -12.81
C MET A 229 -7.10 -6.41 -12.67
N GLY A 230 -6.62 -5.58 -13.62
CA GLY A 230 -6.86 -4.15 -13.64
C GLY A 230 -8.32 -3.78 -13.84
N LEU A 231 -9.02 -4.46 -14.75
CA LEU A 231 -10.47 -4.30 -14.97
C LEU A 231 -11.27 -4.72 -13.73
N ALA A 232 -10.91 -5.85 -13.11
CA ALA A 232 -11.54 -6.33 -11.88
C ALA A 232 -11.33 -5.36 -10.70
N ALA A 233 -10.13 -4.80 -10.56
CA ALA A 233 -9.82 -3.81 -9.53
C ALA A 233 -10.59 -2.48 -9.73
N SER A 234 -10.67 -2.00 -10.98
CA SER A 234 -11.42 -0.77 -11.34
C SER A 234 -12.91 -0.86 -11.01
N LEU A 235 -13.49 -2.06 -11.12
CA LEU A 235 -14.90 -2.39 -10.87
C LEU A 235 -15.10 -3.19 -9.58
N CYS A 236 -14.21 -3.01 -8.61
CA CYS A 236 -14.27 -3.72 -7.33
C CYS A 236 -15.63 -3.52 -6.65
N GLY A 237 -16.29 -4.63 -6.27
CA GLY A 237 -17.58 -4.65 -5.58
C GLY A 237 -18.81 -4.36 -6.45
N THR A 238 -18.67 -4.13 -7.77
CA THR A 238 -19.82 -3.78 -8.61
C THR A 238 -20.57 -4.98 -9.22
N MET A 239 -20.05 -6.21 -9.07
CA MET A 239 -20.64 -7.42 -9.67
C MET A 239 -20.89 -7.32 -11.19
N ASN A 240 -20.01 -6.64 -11.94
CA ASN A 240 -20.22 -6.38 -13.36
C ASN A 240 -20.22 -7.70 -14.18
N PRO A 241 -21.32 -8.05 -14.87
CA PRO A 241 -21.44 -9.34 -15.57
C PRO A 241 -20.56 -9.44 -16.81
N LYS A 242 -20.13 -8.31 -17.41
CA LYS A 242 -19.23 -8.34 -18.58
C LYS A 242 -17.84 -8.82 -18.18
N ILE A 243 -17.26 -8.23 -17.14
CA ILE A 243 -15.94 -8.63 -16.62
C ILE A 243 -16.02 -10.01 -15.96
N GLY A 244 -17.10 -10.30 -15.23
CA GLY A 244 -17.32 -11.64 -14.67
C GLY A 244 -17.28 -12.73 -15.74
N ARG A 245 -17.87 -12.51 -16.92
CA ARG A 245 -17.80 -13.46 -18.04
C ARG A 245 -16.40 -13.65 -18.60
N LEU A 246 -15.59 -12.60 -18.68
CA LEU A 246 -14.20 -12.71 -19.13
C LEU A 246 -13.36 -13.52 -18.14
N LEU A 247 -13.52 -13.27 -16.85
CA LEU A 247 -12.82 -14.01 -15.79
C LEU A 247 -13.23 -15.50 -15.76
N ASN A 248 -14.51 -15.79 -15.98
CA ASN A 248 -15.03 -17.16 -16.00
C ASN A 248 -14.36 -18.06 -17.06
N LEU A 249 -13.81 -17.49 -18.14
CA LEU A 249 -13.11 -18.26 -19.19
C LEU A 249 -11.84 -18.94 -18.67
N HIS A 250 -11.31 -18.48 -17.55
CA HIS A 250 -10.05 -18.97 -16.97
C HIS A 250 -10.26 -19.74 -15.65
N ILE A 251 -11.48 -19.85 -15.14
CA ILE A 251 -11.78 -20.51 -13.85
C ILE A 251 -12.32 -21.93 -14.11
N PRO A 252 -11.56 -22.98 -13.77
CA PRO A 252 -11.93 -24.36 -14.06
C PRO A 252 -13.32 -24.82 -13.57
N ALA A 253 -13.74 -24.52 -12.33
CA ALA A 253 -15.05 -24.97 -11.81
C ALA A 253 -16.25 -24.31 -12.50
N ILE A 254 -16.05 -23.22 -13.23
CA ILE A 254 -17.12 -22.51 -13.95
C ILE A 254 -17.25 -23.02 -15.38
N LEU A 255 -16.18 -23.57 -15.94
CA LEU A 255 -16.16 -24.08 -17.31
C LEU A 255 -17.03 -25.35 -17.45
N PRO A 256 -17.63 -25.57 -18.63
CA PRO A 256 -18.27 -26.84 -18.96
C PRO A 256 -17.31 -28.02 -18.79
N ARG A 257 -17.86 -29.22 -18.54
CA ARG A 257 -17.06 -30.45 -18.38
C ARG A 257 -16.13 -30.66 -19.59
N GLY A 258 -14.84 -30.89 -19.33
CA GLY A 258 -13.79 -31.00 -20.36
C GLY A 258 -13.17 -29.68 -20.80
N GLY A 259 -13.70 -28.52 -20.39
CA GLY A 259 -13.13 -27.20 -20.70
C GLY A 259 -11.87 -26.87 -19.90
N ALA A 260 -11.68 -27.49 -18.73
CA ALA A 260 -10.50 -27.28 -17.89
C ALA A 260 -9.22 -27.84 -18.53
N ASP A 261 -9.32 -28.91 -19.31
CA ASP A 261 -8.18 -29.54 -20.00
C ASP A 261 -7.62 -28.67 -21.15
N LEU A 262 -8.38 -27.65 -21.56
CA LEU A 262 -7.98 -26.68 -22.58
C LEU A 262 -7.25 -25.48 -22.00
N LEU A 263 -7.23 -25.33 -20.66
CA LEU A 263 -6.52 -24.23 -20.03
C LEU A 263 -5.00 -24.49 -20.10
N PRO A 264 -4.20 -23.53 -20.58
CA PRO A 264 -2.76 -23.66 -20.55
C PRO A 264 -2.28 -23.73 -19.10
N THR A 265 -1.13 -24.37 -18.90
CA THR A 265 -0.39 -24.43 -17.64
C THR A 265 0.19 -23.05 -17.27
N SER A 266 -0.68 -22.13 -16.87
CA SER A 266 -0.39 -20.69 -16.64
C SER A 266 -0.82 -20.24 -15.24
N TYR A 267 -0.35 -19.07 -14.80
CA TYR A 267 -0.82 -18.38 -13.59
C TYR A 267 -2.15 -17.63 -13.79
N LEU A 268 -2.66 -17.52 -15.03
CA LEU A 268 -3.91 -16.83 -15.37
C LEU A 268 -5.16 -17.30 -14.59
N PRO A 269 -5.37 -18.60 -14.31
CA PRO A 269 -6.48 -19.04 -13.48
C PRO A 269 -6.44 -18.42 -12.08
N ALA A 270 -5.26 -18.39 -11.46
CA ALA A 270 -5.08 -17.81 -10.12
C ALA A 270 -5.38 -16.30 -10.13
N VAL A 271 -4.92 -15.57 -11.16
CA VAL A 271 -5.25 -14.14 -11.34
C VAL A 271 -6.76 -13.94 -11.49
N SER A 272 -7.41 -14.79 -12.28
CA SER A 272 -8.84 -14.67 -12.59
C SER A 272 -9.72 -14.96 -11.37
N VAL A 273 -9.31 -15.91 -10.53
CA VAL A 273 -9.94 -16.22 -9.24
C VAL A 273 -9.87 -15.01 -8.30
N VAL A 274 -8.69 -14.38 -8.13
CA VAL A 274 -8.58 -13.17 -7.31
C VAL A 274 -9.37 -12.00 -7.90
N GLY A 275 -9.34 -11.83 -9.23
CA GLY A 275 -10.17 -10.86 -9.96
C GLY A 275 -11.66 -11.01 -9.65
N MET A 276 -12.15 -12.26 -9.62
CA MET A 276 -13.52 -12.56 -9.25
C MET A 276 -13.79 -12.18 -7.78
N GLY A 277 -12.85 -12.47 -6.88
CA GLY A 277 -12.90 -12.06 -5.49
C GLY A 277 -13.02 -10.53 -5.31
N LEU A 278 -12.26 -9.73 -6.06
CA LEU A 278 -12.37 -8.27 -6.01
C LEU A 278 -13.68 -7.75 -6.61
N LEU A 279 -14.18 -8.35 -7.68
CA LEU A 279 -15.42 -7.94 -8.35
C LEU A 279 -16.65 -8.14 -7.43
N TYR A 280 -16.63 -9.20 -6.61
CA TYR A 280 -17.66 -9.56 -5.65
C TYR A 280 -17.27 -9.22 -4.20
N LEU A 281 -16.33 -8.30 -4.00
CA LEU A 281 -15.82 -7.93 -2.68
C LEU A 281 -16.96 -7.47 -1.76
N GLY A 282 -17.10 -8.15 -0.62
CA GLY A 282 -18.10 -7.86 0.41
C GLY A 282 -19.56 -8.20 0.05
N THR A 283 -19.84 -8.76 -1.13
CA THR A 283 -21.22 -8.99 -1.59
C THR A 283 -21.83 -10.29 -1.06
N SER A 284 -21.02 -11.21 -0.51
CA SER A 284 -21.46 -12.51 0.01
C SER A 284 -22.30 -13.33 -0.98
N HIS A 285 -21.96 -13.29 -2.27
CA HIS A 285 -22.74 -13.94 -3.31
C HIS A 285 -22.64 -15.47 -3.21
N ARG A 286 -23.77 -16.14 -2.93
CA ARG A 286 -23.85 -17.58 -2.59
C ARG A 286 -23.19 -18.51 -3.61
N ARG A 287 -23.52 -18.37 -4.90
CA ARG A 287 -22.95 -19.23 -5.96
C ARG A 287 -21.44 -19.05 -6.10
N MET A 288 -20.97 -17.80 -6.02
CA MET A 288 -19.55 -17.52 -6.22
C MET A 288 -18.74 -18.01 -5.02
N THR A 289 -19.29 -17.85 -3.81
CA THR A 289 -18.72 -18.39 -2.57
C THR A 289 -18.56 -19.91 -2.65
N GLU A 290 -19.58 -20.63 -3.11
CA GLU A 290 -19.51 -22.09 -3.28
C GLU A 290 -18.46 -22.52 -4.29
N VAL A 291 -18.40 -21.84 -5.46
CA VAL A 291 -17.37 -22.10 -6.46
C VAL A 291 -15.98 -21.88 -5.87
N MET A 292 -15.75 -20.76 -5.18
CA MET A 292 -14.43 -20.50 -4.57
C MET A 292 -14.08 -21.51 -3.47
N LEU A 293 -15.06 -21.96 -2.69
CA LEU A 293 -14.86 -23.01 -1.67
C LEU A 293 -14.45 -24.35 -2.32
N GLN A 294 -15.04 -24.70 -3.46
CA GLN A 294 -14.63 -25.87 -4.25
C GLN A 294 -13.21 -25.72 -4.80
N GLU A 295 -12.85 -24.52 -5.26
CA GLU A 295 -11.51 -24.22 -5.80
C GLU A 295 -10.42 -24.26 -4.72
N VAL A 296 -10.69 -23.81 -3.48
CA VAL A 296 -9.74 -23.95 -2.36
C VAL A 296 -9.45 -25.43 -2.05
N GLY A 297 -10.47 -26.29 -2.15
CA GLY A 297 -10.36 -27.74 -1.94
C GLY A 297 -9.92 -28.54 -3.17
N ARG A 298 -9.58 -27.88 -4.30
CA ARG A 298 -9.29 -28.56 -5.56
C ARG A 298 -8.00 -29.37 -5.48
N VAL A 299 -8.09 -30.62 -5.95
CA VAL A 299 -6.95 -31.54 -6.07
C VAL A 299 -6.70 -31.81 -7.55
N GLU A 300 -5.73 -31.11 -8.13
CA GLU A 300 -5.19 -31.50 -9.43
C GLU A 300 -4.11 -32.56 -9.21
N ARG A 301 -4.30 -33.75 -9.77
CA ARG A 301 -3.29 -34.80 -9.76
C ARG A 301 -2.34 -34.55 -10.92
N SER A 302 -1.24 -33.86 -10.67
CA SER A 302 -0.12 -33.85 -11.61
C SER A 302 1.08 -34.55 -10.99
N GLY A 303 1.83 -35.26 -11.83
CA GLY A 303 3.03 -36.01 -11.43
C GLY A 303 4.32 -35.19 -11.47
N CYS A 304 4.27 -33.86 -11.65
CA CYS A 304 5.46 -33.02 -11.75
C CYS A 304 5.52 -31.89 -10.71
N ASP A 305 6.71 -31.66 -10.15
CA ASP A 305 6.96 -30.69 -9.07
C ASP A 305 6.58 -29.24 -9.41
N ASN A 306 6.62 -28.87 -10.70
CA ASN A 306 6.26 -27.51 -11.14
C ASN A 306 4.76 -27.25 -11.12
N ASP A 307 3.93 -28.29 -11.20
CA ASP A 307 2.48 -28.16 -11.14
C ASP A 307 2.03 -28.01 -9.67
N ASP A 308 2.71 -28.67 -8.73
CA ASP A 308 2.48 -28.49 -7.29
C ASP A 308 2.70 -27.04 -6.84
N ALA A 309 3.76 -26.41 -7.35
CA ALA A 309 4.07 -25.01 -7.05
C ALA A 309 2.99 -24.05 -7.57
N ARG A 310 2.42 -24.32 -8.75
CA ARG A 310 1.32 -23.52 -9.31
C ARG A 310 0.03 -23.76 -8.54
N GLN A 311 -0.22 -24.99 -8.14
CA GLN A 311 -1.37 -25.36 -7.32
C GLN A 311 -1.36 -24.65 -5.95
N GLU A 312 -0.20 -24.52 -5.29
CA GLU A 312 -0.04 -23.77 -4.03
C GLU A 312 -0.45 -22.29 -4.19
N SER A 313 0.02 -21.63 -5.26
CA SER A 313 -0.35 -20.24 -5.55
C SER A 313 -1.84 -20.08 -5.89
N TYR A 314 -2.43 -21.08 -6.57
CA TYR A 314 -3.82 -21.09 -6.99
C TYR A 314 -4.78 -21.30 -5.82
N THR A 315 -4.51 -22.27 -4.94
CA THR A 315 -5.33 -22.51 -3.74
C THR A 315 -5.28 -21.31 -2.79
N LEU A 316 -4.11 -20.67 -2.67
CA LEU A 316 -3.97 -19.41 -1.92
C LEU A 316 -4.80 -18.28 -2.55
N ALA A 317 -4.74 -18.11 -3.87
CA ALA A 317 -5.55 -17.15 -4.61
C ALA A 317 -7.05 -17.39 -4.41
N ALA A 318 -7.51 -18.64 -4.45
CA ALA A 318 -8.89 -19.02 -4.14
C ALA A 318 -9.27 -18.70 -2.70
N GLY A 319 -8.34 -18.89 -1.76
CA GLY A 319 -8.53 -18.51 -0.35
C GLY A 319 -8.74 -17.01 -0.16
N PHE A 320 -7.89 -16.19 -0.80
CA PHE A 320 -8.07 -14.73 -0.82
C PHE A 320 -9.39 -14.33 -1.48
N ALA A 321 -9.74 -14.94 -2.62
CA ALA A 321 -10.98 -14.63 -3.33
C ALA A 321 -12.23 -14.94 -2.51
N LEU A 322 -12.27 -16.12 -1.88
CA LEU A 322 -13.34 -16.51 -0.94
C LEU A 322 -13.44 -15.53 0.23
N GLY A 323 -12.29 -15.17 0.80
CA GLY A 323 -12.20 -14.18 1.87
C GLY A 323 -12.66 -12.77 1.46
N PHE A 324 -12.35 -12.32 0.24
CA PHE A 324 -12.81 -11.03 -0.28
C PHE A 324 -14.33 -11.00 -0.49
N ILE A 325 -14.92 -12.10 -0.96
CA ILE A 325 -16.38 -12.19 -1.16
C ILE A 325 -17.14 -12.14 0.17
N THR A 326 -16.61 -12.81 1.20
CA THR A 326 -17.25 -13.00 2.51
C THR A 326 -16.73 -12.08 3.61
N LEU A 327 -15.98 -11.04 3.22
CA LEU A 327 -15.18 -10.18 4.07
C LEU A 327 -15.90 -9.71 5.34
N GLY A 328 -15.41 -10.14 6.51
CA GLY A 328 -15.86 -9.67 7.83
C GLY A 328 -17.31 -10.02 8.18
N GLN A 329 -17.96 -10.92 7.45
CA GLN A 329 -19.36 -11.29 7.70
C GLN A 329 -19.51 -12.21 8.90
N GLY A 330 -18.50 -13.06 9.17
CA GLY A 330 -18.54 -14.08 10.20
C GLY A 330 -19.84 -14.90 10.16
N ASP A 331 -20.47 -15.07 11.32
CA ASP A 331 -21.72 -15.84 11.45
C ASP A 331 -22.97 -15.08 10.95
N LYS A 332 -22.83 -13.80 10.56
CA LYS A 332 -23.97 -12.99 10.06
C LYS A 332 -24.41 -13.40 8.65
N ALA A 333 -23.59 -14.18 7.94
CA ALA A 333 -23.92 -14.69 6.61
C ALA A 333 -24.94 -15.85 6.65
N SER A 334 -26.16 -15.59 7.10
CA SER A 334 -27.24 -16.59 7.23
C SER A 334 -27.53 -17.32 5.91
N GLY A 335 -27.41 -16.63 4.77
CA GLY A 335 -27.56 -17.21 3.44
C GLY A 335 -26.44 -18.17 3.01
N LEU A 336 -25.35 -18.29 3.78
CA LEU A 336 -24.21 -19.17 3.53
C LEU A 336 -24.04 -20.26 4.60
N ALA A 337 -24.94 -20.34 5.58
CA ALA A 337 -24.81 -21.23 6.73
C ALA A 337 -24.80 -22.73 6.34
N ASP A 338 -25.49 -23.06 5.25
CA ASP A 338 -25.57 -24.40 4.67
C ASP A 338 -24.21 -24.93 4.16
N LEU A 339 -23.33 -24.03 3.71
CA LEU A 339 -21.99 -24.39 3.22
C LEU A 339 -21.04 -24.82 4.35
N GLN A 340 -21.36 -24.55 5.62
CA GLN A 340 -20.53 -24.86 6.79
C GLN A 340 -19.06 -24.45 6.60
N MET A 341 -18.82 -23.25 6.03
CA MET A 341 -17.48 -22.82 5.59
C MET A 341 -16.42 -22.94 6.69
N ALA A 342 -16.73 -22.54 7.94
CA ALA A 342 -15.80 -22.65 9.06
C ALA A 342 -15.37 -24.11 9.33
N HIS A 343 -16.27 -25.08 9.16
CA HIS A 343 -15.98 -26.50 9.32
C HIS A 343 -15.16 -27.05 8.14
N VAL A 344 -15.55 -26.73 6.90
CA VAL A 344 -14.85 -27.18 5.70
C VAL A 344 -13.41 -26.65 5.67
N LEU A 345 -13.23 -25.34 5.91
CA LEU A 345 -11.92 -24.70 5.96
C LEU A 345 -11.10 -25.21 7.15
N GLY A 346 -11.72 -25.43 8.31
CA GLY A 346 -11.04 -26.03 9.47
C GLY A 346 -10.53 -27.45 9.21
N ARG A 347 -11.26 -28.24 8.42
CA ARG A 347 -10.81 -29.58 8.01
C ARG A 347 -9.62 -29.52 7.03
N LEU A 348 -9.63 -28.54 6.13
CA LEU A 348 -8.52 -28.29 5.20
C LEU A 348 -7.26 -27.81 5.93
N ASP A 349 -7.42 -26.99 6.98
CA ASP A 349 -6.31 -26.59 7.86
C ASP A 349 -5.73 -27.80 8.63
N TYR A 350 -6.58 -28.64 9.23
CA TYR A 350 -6.16 -29.83 9.95
C TYR A 350 -5.44 -30.87 9.06
N ALA A 351 -5.80 -30.95 7.77
CA ALA A 351 -5.10 -31.78 6.80
C ALA A 351 -3.65 -31.35 6.54
N GLY A 352 -3.29 -30.10 6.89
CA GLY A 352 -1.92 -29.60 6.90
C GLY A 352 -1.01 -30.25 7.95
N SER A 353 -1.56 -31.01 8.92
CA SER A 353 -0.77 -31.77 9.89
C SER A 353 -0.26 -33.09 9.31
N ARG A 354 1.04 -33.36 9.49
CA ARG A 354 1.71 -34.62 9.08
C ARG A 354 1.03 -35.89 9.60
N ALA A 355 0.41 -35.83 10.79
CA ALA A 355 -0.28 -36.97 11.41
C ALA A 355 -1.70 -37.20 10.87
N ALA A 356 -2.37 -36.14 10.42
CA ALA A 356 -3.67 -36.24 9.78
C ALA A 356 -3.54 -36.78 8.35
N ALA A 357 -2.50 -36.35 7.63
CA ALA A 357 -2.20 -36.81 6.27
C ALA A 357 -2.06 -38.35 6.20
N SER A 358 -1.40 -38.99 7.16
CA SER A 358 -1.23 -40.46 7.18
C SER A 358 -2.53 -41.22 7.44
N LYS A 359 -3.38 -40.73 8.37
CA LYS A 359 -4.69 -41.34 8.67
C LYS A 359 -5.73 -41.11 7.56
N LEU A 360 -5.72 -39.94 6.93
CA LEU A 360 -6.64 -39.59 5.84
C LEU A 360 -6.25 -40.27 4.53
N HIS A 361 -4.94 -40.50 4.31
CA HIS A 361 -4.45 -41.31 3.19
C HIS A 361 -4.96 -42.76 3.25
N GLN A 362 -5.10 -43.33 4.45
CA GLN A 362 -5.72 -44.65 4.65
C GLN A 362 -7.24 -44.64 4.35
N GLN A 363 -7.91 -43.49 4.42
CA GLN A 363 -9.36 -43.34 4.18
C GLN A 363 -9.72 -42.94 2.73
N GLN A 364 -8.78 -42.98 1.77
CA GLN A 364 -8.98 -42.61 0.36
C GLN A 364 -9.57 -41.20 0.15
N GLN A 365 -9.49 -40.29 1.13
CA GLN A 365 -9.86 -38.89 0.96
C GLN A 365 -8.61 -38.10 0.57
N PRO A 366 -8.47 -37.62 -0.68
CA PRO A 366 -7.34 -36.78 -1.06
C PRO A 366 -7.54 -35.39 -0.47
N LEU A 367 -6.88 -35.09 0.65
CA LEU A 367 -6.81 -33.74 1.22
C LEU A 367 -5.38 -33.22 1.03
N ASN A 368 -5.24 -32.09 0.34
CA ASN A 368 -3.96 -31.53 -0.05
C ASN A 368 -3.38 -30.63 1.04
N MET A 369 -2.13 -30.88 1.45
CA MET A 369 -1.35 -29.94 2.28
C MET A 369 -1.28 -28.54 1.64
N LEU A 370 -1.33 -28.46 0.30
CA LEU A 370 -1.26 -27.22 -0.48
C LEU A 370 -2.50 -26.31 -0.30
N SER A 371 -3.63 -26.84 0.16
CA SER A 371 -4.84 -26.05 0.42
C SER A 371 -4.80 -25.30 1.76
N THR A 372 -3.80 -25.58 2.61
CA THR A 372 -3.72 -25.06 3.98
C THR A 372 -3.61 -23.54 4.03
N HIS A 373 -2.72 -22.93 3.21
CA HIS A 373 -2.55 -21.47 3.20
C HIS A 373 -3.83 -20.74 2.78
N GLY A 374 -4.48 -21.22 1.72
CA GLY A 374 -5.76 -20.69 1.24
C GLY A 374 -6.87 -20.82 2.28
N ALA A 375 -6.94 -21.95 2.98
CA ALA A 375 -7.94 -22.19 4.01
C ALA A 375 -7.77 -21.27 5.24
N ILE A 376 -6.53 -21.08 5.71
CA ILE A 376 -6.22 -20.19 6.85
C ILE A 376 -6.61 -18.74 6.50
N VAL A 377 -6.21 -18.26 5.31
CA VAL A 377 -6.51 -16.89 4.86
C VAL A 377 -8.01 -16.70 4.68
N ALA A 378 -8.71 -17.64 4.02
CA ALA A 378 -10.15 -17.55 3.83
C ALA A 378 -10.90 -17.48 5.15
N LEU A 379 -10.52 -18.33 6.12
CA LEU A 379 -11.14 -18.36 7.44
C LEU A 379 -10.90 -17.03 8.19
N ALA A 380 -9.69 -16.49 8.11
CA ALA A 380 -9.34 -15.22 8.74
C ALA A 380 -10.10 -14.03 8.14
N LEU A 381 -10.23 -13.99 6.82
CA LEU A 381 -10.93 -12.92 6.12
C LEU A 381 -12.45 -12.99 6.30
N LEU A 382 -13.02 -14.19 6.39
CA LEU A 382 -14.43 -14.42 6.71
C LEU A 382 -14.78 -13.87 8.11
N TYR A 383 -13.92 -14.12 9.11
CA TYR A 383 -14.10 -13.69 10.51
C TYR A 383 -13.28 -12.44 10.88
N LEU A 384 -12.85 -11.66 9.89
CA LEU A 384 -12.00 -10.49 10.08
C LEU A 384 -12.66 -9.47 11.02
N GLN A 385 -11.96 -9.05 12.07
CA GLN A 385 -12.45 -8.07 13.05
C GLN A 385 -13.77 -8.45 13.75
N THR A 386 -14.07 -9.75 13.88
CA THR A 386 -15.30 -10.24 14.53
C THR A 386 -15.11 -10.66 16.00
N ASP A 387 -13.86 -10.80 16.46
CA ASP A 387 -13.47 -11.29 17.79
C ASP A 387 -14.07 -12.65 18.18
N ASN A 388 -14.38 -13.51 17.20
CA ASN A 388 -14.89 -14.86 17.48
C ASN A 388 -13.77 -15.78 18.01
N ALA A 389 -13.73 -15.96 19.34
CA ALA A 389 -12.74 -16.80 20.02
C ALA A 389 -12.75 -18.27 19.58
N THR A 390 -13.91 -18.83 19.21
CA THR A 390 -14.01 -20.25 18.83
C THR A 390 -13.29 -20.56 17.52
N VAL A 391 -13.39 -19.66 16.55
CA VAL A 391 -12.71 -19.78 15.26
C VAL A 391 -11.24 -19.41 15.42
N ALA A 392 -10.93 -18.35 16.18
CA ALA A 392 -9.56 -17.95 16.47
C ALA A 392 -8.76 -19.08 17.13
N ALA A 393 -9.36 -19.83 18.06
CA ALA A 393 -8.71 -20.96 18.74
C ALA A 393 -8.25 -22.06 17.77
N ARG A 394 -8.90 -22.24 16.60
CA ARG A 394 -8.47 -23.21 15.58
C ARG A 394 -7.16 -22.81 14.90
N LEU A 395 -6.92 -21.50 14.77
CA LEU A 395 -5.71 -20.93 14.17
C LEU A 395 -4.62 -20.64 15.21
N ALA A 396 -4.85 -20.94 16.49
CA ALA A 396 -3.87 -20.72 17.54
C ALA A 396 -2.56 -21.49 17.29
N VAL A 397 -1.49 -21.00 17.90
CA VAL A 397 -0.19 -21.66 17.93
C VAL A 397 -0.32 -22.98 18.71
N PRO A 398 0.35 -24.06 18.28
CA PRO A 398 0.40 -25.31 19.03
C PRO A 398 0.83 -25.09 20.49
N THR A 399 0.13 -25.74 21.42
CA THR A 399 0.44 -25.66 22.86
C THR A 399 1.50 -26.65 23.31
N THR A 400 1.83 -27.65 22.48
CA THR A 400 2.81 -28.69 22.80
C THR A 400 3.89 -28.81 21.72
N PRO A 401 5.14 -29.16 22.09
CA PRO A 401 6.22 -29.32 21.12
C PRO A 401 5.95 -30.45 20.11
N PHE A 402 5.23 -31.49 20.50
CA PHE A 402 4.85 -32.58 19.60
C PHE A 402 3.93 -32.10 18.45
N LEU A 403 2.99 -31.20 18.73
CA LEU A 403 2.13 -30.62 17.70
C LEU A 403 2.89 -29.60 16.83
N LEU A 404 3.89 -28.93 17.40
CA LEU A 404 4.76 -28.01 16.66
C LEU A 404 5.51 -28.71 15.54
N ASP A 405 6.06 -29.91 15.78
CA ASP A 405 6.78 -30.71 14.77
C ASP A 405 5.91 -31.20 13.60
N GLN A 406 4.58 -31.15 13.77
CA GLN A 406 3.62 -31.55 12.73
C GLN A 406 3.27 -30.43 11.75
N ILE A 407 3.57 -29.17 12.09
CA ILE A 407 3.23 -27.98 11.31
C ILE A 407 4.49 -27.46 10.63
N ARG A 408 4.37 -27.07 9.35
CA ARG A 408 5.49 -26.41 8.66
C ARG A 408 5.74 -25.01 9.27
N PRO A 409 6.99 -24.56 9.47
CA PRO A 409 7.30 -23.28 10.10
C PRO A 409 6.70 -22.04 9.40
N ASP A 410 6.58 -22.10 8.07
CA ASP A 410 6.05 -21.02 7.23
C ASP A 410 4.54 -20.80 7.49
N LEU A 411 3.81 -21.87 7.76
CA LEU A 411 2.40 -21.82 8.19
C LEU A 411 2.23 -21.21 9.57
N LEU A 412 3.24 -21.27 10.46
CA LEU A 412 3.14 -20.68 11.80
C LEU A 412 3.00 -19.16 11.73
N VAL A 413 3.71 -18.51 10.81
CA VAL A 413 3.56 -17.06 10.58
C VAL A 413 2.13 -16.75 10.16
N LEU A 414 1.59 -17.50 9.19
CA LEU A 414 0.27 -17.23 8.67
C LEU A 414 -0.82 -17.48 9.72
N ARG A 415 -0.73 -18.60 10.45
CA ARG A 415 -1.65 -18.95 11.56
C ARG A 415 -1.67 -17.87 12.63
N THR A 416 -0.49 -17.40 13.07
CA THR A 416 -0.38 -16.35 14.08
C THR A 416 -0.96 -15.04 13.60
N VAL A 417 -0.66 -14.60 12.38
CA VAL A 417 -1.24 -13.37 11.81
C VAL A 417 -2.75 -13.47 11.76
N CYS A 418 -3.27 -14.55 11.14
CA CYS A 418 -4.69 -14.76 10.94
C CYS A 418 -5.47 -14.91 12.26
N HIS A 419 -4.89 -15.55 13.28
CA HIS A 419 -5.46 -15.63 14.63
C HIS A 419 -5.72 -14.22 15.21
N HIS A 420 -4.72 -13.34 15.15
CA HIS A 420 -4.84 -11.98 15.69
C HIS A 420 -5.71 -11.07 14.81
N LEU A 421 -5.80 -11.31 13.50
CA LEU A 421 -6.73 -10.57 12.63
C LEU A 421 -8.21 -10.86 12.96
N ILE A 422 -8.52 -12.06 13.46
CA ILE A 422 -9.86 -12.37 13.99
C ILE A 422 -10.05 -11.66 15.33
N LEU A 423 -9.09 -11.79 16.25
CA LEU A 423 -9.07 -11.13 17.57
C LEU A 423 -8.46 -9.71 17.51
N TRP A 424 -9.05 -8.87 16.67
CA TRP A 424 -8.49 -7.58 16.28
C TRP A 424 -8.43 -6.56 17.42
N HIS A 425 -9.42 -6.57 18.30
CA HIS A 425 -9.58 -5.53 19.32
C HIS A 425 -8.64 -5.74 20.51
N GLY A 426 -8.19 -6.97 20.73
CA GLY A 426 -7.26 -7.33 21.81
C GLY A 426 -5.78 -7.08 21.49
N ILE A 427 -5.43 -6.53 20.33
CA ILE A 427 -4.03 -6.28 19.94
C ILE A 427 -3.51 -5.01 20.62
N GLU A 428 -2.50 -5.17 21.48
CA GLU A 428 -1.84 -4.08 22.19
C GLU A 428 -0.38 -3.90 21.74
N PRO A 429 0.10 -2.64 21.57
CA PRO A 429 1.46 -2.36 21.14
C PRO A 429 2.45 -2.36 22.32
N THR A 430 2.47 -3.42 23.12
CA THR A 430 3.37 -3.57 24.28
C THR A 430 4.22 -4.83 24.19
N LEU A 431 5.43 -4.79 24.75
CA LEU A 431 6.32 -5.97 24.80
C LEU A 431 5.70 -7.09 25.65
N GLU A 432 5.06 -6.74 26.76
CA GLU A 432 4.38 -7.70 27.63
C GLU A 432 3.27 -8.44 26.90
N TRP A 433 2.47 -7.73 26.10
CA TRP A 433 1.41 -8.37 25.32
C TRP A 433 1.97 -9.41 24.34
N ILE A 434 3.02 -9.07 23.59
CA ILE A 434 3.66 -10.02 22.65
C ILE A 434 4.20 -11.24 23.39
N GLN A 435 4.83 -11.04 24.56
CA GLN A 435 5.34 -12.15 25.38
C GLN A 435 4.22 -13.05 25.92
N ARG A 436 3.04 -12.49 26.25
CA ARG A 436 1.88 -13.27 26.71
C ARG A 436 1.29 -14.16 25.62
N GLN A 437 1.43 -13.80 24.35
CA GLN A 437 0.96 -14.61 23.21
C GLN A 437 1.85 -15.83 22.92
N LEU A 438 3.05 -15.90 23.50
CA LEU A 438 3.97 -17.02 23.30
C LEU A 438 3.61 -18.20 24.22
N PRO A 439 3.56 -19.44 23.69
CA PRO A 439 3.41 -20.64 24.51
C PRO A 439 4.51 -20.76 25.58
N GLU A 440 4.16 -21.27 26.76
CA GLU A 440 5.05 -21.36 27.92
C GLU A 440 6.37 -22.07 27.59
N TYR A 441 6.29 -23.22 26.91
CA TYR A 441 7.47 -24.01 26.53
C TYR A 441 8.46 -23.27 25.61
N ILE A 442 8.00 -22.31 24.80
CA ILE A 442 8.88 -21.48 23.95
C ILE A 442 9.54 -20.37 24.77
N ARG A 443 8.83 -19.82 25.76
CA ARG A 443 9.37 -18.81 26.68
C ARG A 443 10.45 -19.43 27.57
N ASP A 444 10.17 -20.58 28.16
CA ASP A 444 11.08 -21.27 29.07
C ASP A 444 12.39 -21.66 28.36
N GLU A 445 12.32 -22.14 27.11
CA GLU A 445 13.51 -22.48 26.33
C GLU A 445 14.34 -21.24 25.94
N LYS A 446 13.70 -20.08 25.72
CA LYS A 446 14.42 -18.82 25.45
C LYS A 446 15.25 -18.38 26.66
N GLU A 447 14.72 -18.57 27.87
CA GLU A 447 15.35 -18.14 29.12
C GLU A 447 16.36 -19.17 29.67
N ASN A 448 16.06 -20.47 29.59
CA ASN A 448 16.78 -21.52 30.33
C ASN A 448 17.40 -22.63 29.45
N GLY A 449 17.26 -22.59 28.13
CA GLY A 449 17.54 -23.73 27.24
C GLY A 449 19.03 -24.06 26.98
N THR A 450 19.48 -25.23 27.47
CA THR A 450 20.74 -25.91 27.09
C THR A 450 20.50 -27.22 26.32
N GLY A 451 19.29 -27.46 25.81
CA GLY A 451 18.85 -28.74 25.24
C GLY A 451 19.18 -28.98 23.75
N GLN A 452 19.03 -30.24 23.30
CA GLN A 452 19.25 -30.69 21.91
C GLN A 452 18.22 -30.17 20.89
N HIS A 453 17.03 -29.73 21.31
CA HIS A 453 15.96 -29.22 20.43
C HIS A 453 15.90 -27.69 20.29
N ARG A 454 16.93 -27.00 20.78
CA ARG A 454 17.00 -25.54 20.86
C ARG A 454 16.78 -24.85 19.52
N SER A 455 17.33 -25.38 18.43
CA SER A 455 17.27 -24.76 17.10
C SER A 455 15.86 -24.77 16.50
N SER A 456 15.12 -25.87 16.60
CA SER A 456 13.73 -25.96 16.13
C SER A 456 12.80 -25.04 16.91
N MET A 457 12.94 -24.98 18.23
CA MET A 457 12.14 -24.08 19.08
C MET A 457 12.48 -22.61 18.81
N GLN A 458 13.76 -22.28 18.58
CA GLN A 458 14.18 -20.94 18.19
C GLN A 458 13.66 -20.53 16.79
N MET A 459 13.63 -21.46 15.84
CA MET A 459 13.01 -21.20 14.54
C MET A 459 11.51 -20.93 14.68
N ALA A 460 10.79 -21.74 15.46
CA ALA A 460 9.37 -21.51 15.75
C ALA A 460 9.15 -20.14 16.41
N TRP A 461 9.98 -19.78 17.38
CA TRP A 461 9.96 -18.46 18.01
C TRP A 461 10.10 -17.33 16.97
N CYS A 462 11.07 -17.43 16.05
CA CYS A 462 11.25 -16.43 14.99
C CYS A 462 9.98 -16.23 14.14
N HIS A 463 9.34 -17.33 13.71
CA HIS A 463 8.14 -17.26 12.87
C HIS A 463 6.92 -16.73 13.64
N ILE A 464 6.72 -17.17 14.89
CA ILE A 464 5.60 -16.74 15.73
C ILE A 464 5.70 -15.24 16.04
N VAL A 465 6.88 -14.79 16.50
CA VAL A 465 7.10 -13.37 16.81
C VAL A 465 7.00 -12.50 15.57
N ALA A 466 7.53 -12.94 14.42
CA ALA A 466 7.38 -12.20 13.17
C ALA A 466 5.90 -12.06 12.77
N GLY A 467 5.09 -13.10 12.93
CA GLY A 467 3.65 -13.06 12.68
C GLY A 467 2.88 -12.15 13.63
N ILE A 468 3.20 -12.16 14.93
CA ILE A 468 2.61 -11.23 15.91
C ILE A 468 2.97 -9.78 15.55
N CYS A 469 4.25 -9.51 15.26
CA CYS A 469 4.71 -8.19 14.82
C CYS A 469 4.00 -7.72 13.55
N PHE A 470 3.73 -8.62 12.60
CA PHE A 470 2.98 -8.29 11.39
C PHE A 470 1.52 -7.97 11.69
N ALA A 471 0.86 -8.70 12.60
CA ALA A 471 -0.49 -8.38 13.05
C ALA A 471 -0.56 -7.01 13.74
N VAL A 472 0.41 -6.67 14.59
CA VAL A 472 0.56 -5.32 15.17
C VAL A 472 0.73 -4.27 14.05
N GLY A 473 1.54 -4.58 13.03
CA GLY A 473 1.72 -3.72 11.87
C GLY A 473 0.41 -3.42 11.13
N LEU A 474 -0.40 -4.44 10.87
CA LEU A 474 -1.72 -4.29 10.23
C LEU A 474 -2.71 -3.54 11.13
N ARG A 475 -2.72 -3.80 12.43
CA ARG A 475 -3.61 -3.14 13.41
C ARG A 475 -3.37 -1.62 13.54
N PHE A 476 -2.12 -1.21 13.44
CA PHE A 476 -1.70 0.18 13.60
C PHE A 476 -1.27 0.82 12.27
N ALA A 477 -1.72 0.27 11.13
CA ALA A 477 -1.39 0.76 9.81
C ALA A 477 -1.74 2.26 9.64
N GLY A 478 -0.75 3.06 9.22
CA GLY A 478 -0.93 4.49 8.99
C GLY A 478 -1.34 5.32 10.20
N THR A 479 -1.15 4.82 11.43
CA THR A 479 -1.47 5.55 12.67
C THR A 479 -0.30 6.36 13.21
N ALA A 480 0.93 6.06 12.78
CA ALA A 480 2.15 6.65 13.32
C ALA A 480 2.30 6.51 14.86
N ASN A 481 1.74 5.43 15.42
CA ASN A 481 1.81 5.17 16.87
C ASN A 481 3.26 4.89 17.31
N GLU A 482 3.75 5.71 18.25
CA GLU A 482 5.13 5.62 18.75
C GLU A 482 5.40 4.34 19.56
N ASP A 483 4.43 3.84 20.32
CA ASP A 483 4.59 2.63 21.12
C ASP A 483 4.70 1.39 20.22
N ALA A 484 3.86 1.32 19.18
CA ALA A 484 3.95 0.27 18.17
C ALA A 484 5.30 0.33 17.42
N SER A 485 5.73 1.54 17.06
CA SER A 485 7.05 1.76 16.44
C SER A 485 8.19 1.29 17.35
N ARG A 486 8.13 1.58 18.65
CA ARG A 486 9.14 1.18 19.64
C ARG A 486 9.23 -0.34 19.77
N VAL A 487 8.10 -1.03 19.90
CA VAL A 487 8.03 -2.50 19.99
C VAL A 487 8.58 -3.16 18.72
N LEU A 488 8.18 -2.68 17.54
CA LEU A 488 8.68 -3.21 16.27
C LEU A 488 10.17 -2.95 16.08
N SER A 489 10.68 -1.78 16.50
CA SER A 489 12.12 -1.48 16.46
C SER A 489 12.93 -2.39 17.38
N HIS A 490 12.39 -2.78 18.54
CA HIS A 490 13.04 -3.70 19.47
C HIS A 490 13.25 -5.07 18.83
N TYR A 491 12.19 -5.69 18.29
CA TYR A 491 12.28 -6.98 17.61
C TYR A 491 13.06 -6.90 16.29
N PHE A 492 12.98 -5.79 15.57
CA PHE A 492 13.83 -5.57 14.39
C PHE A 492 15.31 -5.68 14.74
N ASN A 493 15.74 -5.01 15.82
CA ASN A 493 17.14 -5.07 16.27
C ASN A 493 17.52 -6.47 16.76
N GLU A 494 16.63 -7.17 17.48
CA GLU A 494 16.86 -8.55 17.94
C GLU A 494 17.06 -9.51 16.75
N PHE A 495 16.18 -9.46 15.75
CA PHE A 495 16.30 -10.26 14.53
C PHE A 495 17.54 -9.88 13.72
N GLN A 496 17.84 -8.58 13.62
CA GLN A 496 19.05 -8.12 12.93
C GLN A 496 20.31 -8.70 13.59
N GLN A 497 20.39 -8.74 14.92
CA GLN A 497 21.50 -9.37 15.64
C GLN A 497 21.62 -10.87 15.34
N LEU A 498 20.49 -11.59 15.29
CA LEU A 498 20.48 -13.01 14.91
C LEU A 498 21.02 -13.24 13.49
N THR A 499 20.65 -12.38 12.53
CA THR A 499 21.16 -12.48 11.15
C THR A 499 22.65 -12.18 11.01
N ASN A 500 23.24 -11.43 11.94
CA ASN A 500 24.65 -11.04 11.92
C ASN A 500 25.58 -12.11 12.49
N LYS A 501 25.06 -13.04 13.29
CA LYS A 501 25.85 -14.14 13.85
C LYS A 501 26.28 -15.09 12.73
N PRO A 502 27.56 -15.51 12.67
CA PRO A 502 28.02 -16.45 11.66
C PRO A 502 27.40 -17.83 11.90
N GLY A 503 26.74 -18.38 10.87
CA GLY A 503 26.15 -19.71 10.90
C GLY A 503 27.15 -20.77 10.46
N THR A 504 27.93 -21.34 11.40
CA THR A 504 28.91 -22.40 11.12
C THR A 504 28.23 -23.77 10.95
N SER A 505 27.20 -24.05 11.75
CA SER A 505 26.38 -25.28 11.69
C SER A 505 25.21 -25.16 10.70
N PHE A 506 24.73 -26.28 10.17
CA PHE A 506 23.51 -26.38 9.35
C PHE A 506 22.29 -25.78 10.08
N GLU A 507 22.09 -26.13 11.34
CA GLU A 507 20.98 -25.61 12.15
C GLU A 507 21.08 -24.09 12.35
N ALA A 508 22.30 -23.59 12.56
CA ALA A 508 22.55 -22.16 12.68
C ALA A 508 22.25 -21.42 11.37
N ARG A 509 22.50 -22.05 10.21
CA ARG A 509 22.12 -21.50 8.90
C ARG A 509 20.60 -21.47 8.71
N MET A 510 19.89 -22.53 9.10
CA MET A 510 18.43 -22.56 9.04
C MET A 510 17.80 -21.47 9.92
N LEU A 511 18.28 -21.33 11.16
CA LEU A 511 17.84 -20.26 12.06
C LEU A 511 18.13 -18.87 11.48
N LYS A 512 19.30 -18.69 10.85
CA LYS A 512 19.65 -17.43 10.18
C LYS A 512 18.68 -17.12 9.03
N THR A 513 18.26 -18.11 8.25
CA THR A 513 17.26 -17.94 7.19
C THR A 513 15.89 -17.56 7.78
N ALA A 514 15.42 -18.27 8.80
CA ALA A 514 14.17 -17.95 9.49
C ALA A 514 14.19 -16.53 10.10
N ALA A 515 15.30 -16.14 10.72
CA ALA A 515 15.48 -14.78 11.25
C ALA A 515 15.51 -13.72 10.14
N ARG A 516 16.01 -14.03 8.94
CA ARG A 516 15.98 -13.10 7.80
C ARG A 516 14.57 -12.89 7.26
N GLU A 517 13.80 -13.97 7.13
CA GLU A 517 12.41 -13.91 6.69
C GLU A 517 11.58 -13.10 7.69
N GLY A 518 11.73 -13.39 8.99
CA GLY A 518 11.09 -12.61 10.05
C GLY A 518 11.53 -11.14 10.07
N LEU A 519 12.81 -10.84 9.81
CA LEU A 519 13.31 -9.48 9.69
C LEU A 519 12.65 -8.71 8.54
N ALA A 520 12.45 -9.36 7.39
CA ALA A 520 11.75 -8.77 6.25
C ALA A 520 10.28 -8.46 6.56
N ILE A 521 9.59 -9.38 7.26
CA ILE A 521 8.20 -9.20 7.71
C ILE A 521 8.10 -8.04 8.70
N ILE A 522 8.97 -8.00 9.72
CA ILE A 522 9.00 -6.92 10.72
C ILE A 522 9.34 -5.57 10.07
N ALA A 523 10.26 -5.53 9.11
CA ALA A 523 10.61 -4.31 8.38
C ALA A 523 9.40 -3.71 7.63
N VAL A 524 8.62 -4.57 6.97
CA VAL A 524 7.38 -4.15 6.29
C VAL A 524 6.31 -3.75 7.30
N ALA A 525 6.12 -4.52 8.38
CA ALA A 525 5.18 -4.19 9.46
C ALA A 525 5.48 -2.81 10.08
N TRP A 526 6.74 -2.54 10.41
CA TRP A 526 7.17 -1.26 10.97
C TRP A 526 6.92 -0.10 10.01
N SER A 527 7.13 -0.32 8.72
CA SER A 527 6.87 0.69 7.68
C SER A 527 5.39 0.92 7.42
N ILE A 528 4.54 -0.10 7.58
CA ILE A 528 3.08 0.01 7.49
C ILE A 528 2.54 0.88 8.64
N VAL A 529 3.04 0.73 9.86
CA VAL A 529 2.66 1.61 10.99
C VAL A 529 3.05 3.06 10.72
N MET A 530 4.27 3.27 10.24
CA MET A 530 4.84 4.59 9.95
C MET A 530 4.55 5.08 8.52
N ALA A 531 3.54 4.52 7.85
CA ALA A 531 3.30 4.77 6.43
C ALA A 531 3.05 6.25 6.13
N GLY A 532 3.81 6.81 5.19
CA GLY A 532 3.77 8.21 4.76
C GLY A 532 4.45 9.21 5.71
N THR A 533 4.84 8.81 6.93
CA THR A 533 5.45 9.73 7.90
C THR A 533 6.87 10.16 7.53
N GLY A 534 7.62 9.29 6.85
CA GLY A 534 9.04 9.48 6.58
C GLY A 534 9.91 9.45 7.85
N ASP A 535 9.54 8.67 8.87
CA ASP A 535 10.30 8.56 10.13
C ASP A 535 11.79 8.21 9.91
N LEU A 536 12.65 8.91 10.65
CA LEU A 536 14.10 8.83 10.46
C LEU A 536 14.69 7.56 11.08
N ALA A 537 14.14 7.07 12.19
CA ALA A 537 14.63 5.85 12.82
C ALA A 537 14.33 4.64 11.93
N THR A 538 13.11 4.54 11.42
CA THR A 538 12.73 3.52 10.42
C THR A 538 13.59 3.64 9.16
N LEU A 539 13.78 4.85 8.60
CA LEU A 539 14.60 5.04 7.40
C LEU A 539 16.05 4.55 7.58
N LYS A 540 16.68 4.87 8.71
CA LYS A 540 18.06 4.43 9.00
C LYS A 540 18.17 2.91 9.03
N ALA A 541 17.21 2.24 9.66
CA ALA A 541 17.15 0.77 9.72
C ALA A 541 16.97 0.14 8.32
N LEU A 542 16.01 0.64 7.53
CA LEU A 542 15.74 0.14 6.18
C LEU A 542 16.91 0.37 5.22
N ARG A 543 17.58 1.53 5.34
CA ARG A 543 18.79 1.85 4.55
C ARG A 543 19.90 0.82 4.79
N GLN A 544 20.08 0.37 6.03
CA GLN A 544 21.07 -0.67 6.34
C GLN A 544 20.74 -2.00 5.64
N LEU A 545 19.46 -2.40 5.61
CA LEU A 545 19.03 -3.62 4.92
C LEU A 545 19.31 -3.55 3.41
N GLN A 546 19.07 -2.40 2.79
CA GLN A 546 19.27 -2.22 1.36
C GLN A 546 20.74 -2.33 0.92
N HIS A 547 21.68 -1.90 1.76
CA HIS A 547 23.11 -1.98 1.45
C HIS A 547 23.67 -3.40 1.54
N ARG A 548 22.94 -4.35 2.14
CA ARG A 548 23.35 -5.76 2.26
C ARG A 548 23.14 -6.49 0.93
N VAL A 549 24.22 -6.64 0.17
CA VAL A 549 24.25 -7.52 -1.01
C VAL A 549 25.20 -8.66 -0.69
N SER A 550 24.64 -9.81 -0.29
CA SER A 550 25.39 -11.02 0.07
C SER A 550 24.73 -12.24 -0.57
N ALA A 551 25.45 -13.36 -0.70
CA ALA A 551 24.91 -14.59 -1.28
C ALA A 551 23.61 -15.09 -0.61
N ASP A 552 23.47 -14.85 0.70
CA ASP A 552 22.28 -15.23 1.46
C ASP A 552 21.06 -14.30 1.27
N VAL A 553 21.18 -13.19 0.52
CA VAL A 553 20.08 -12.22 0.32
C VAL A 553 19.58 -12.37 -1.10
N HIS A 554 18.38 -12.93 -1.21
CA HIS A 554 17.70 -13.15 -2.49
C HIS A 554 16.75 -12.00 -2.86
N TYR A 555 16.26 -12.02 -4.11
CA TYR A 555 15.33 -11.04 -4.70
C TYR A 555 14.20 -10.61 -3.75
N GLY A 556 13.51 -11.56 -3.11
CA GLY A 556 12.38 -11.28 -2.22
C GLY A 556 12.72 -10.44 -0.99
N HIS A 557 13.92 -10.58 -0.43
CA HIS A 557 14.36 -9.75 0.70
C HIS A 557 14.59 -8.30 0.27
N HIS A 558 15.13 -8.09 -0.93
CA HIS A 558 15.27 -6.76 -1.52
C HIS A 558 13.91 -6.17 -1.83
N MET A 559 13.00 -6.96 -2.40
CA MET A 559 11.61 -6.55 -2.65
C MET A 559 10.91 -6.11 -1.36
N ALA A 560 11.01 -6.87 -0.28
CA ALA A 560 10.46 -6.51 1.03
C ALA A 560 11.05 -5.18 1.56
N SER A 561 12.38 -5.04 1.47
CA SER A 561 13.09 -3.83 1.92
C SER A 561 12.69 -2.59 1.10
N HIS A 562 12.53 -2.74 -0.21
CA HIS A 562 12.09 -1.67 -1.10
C HIS A 562 10.62 -1.32 -0.89
N MET A 563 9.76 -2.33 -0.69
CA MET A 563 8.35 -2.13 -0.34
C MET A 563 8.21 -1.40 1.00
N ALA A 564 9.01 -1.76 2.01
CA ALA A 564 9.09 -1.08 3.29
C ALA A 564 9.50 0.41 3.14
N LEU A 565 10.57 0.70 2.37
CA LEU A 565 10.97 2.08 2.05
C LEU A 565 9.86 2.86 1.34
N GLY A 566 9.16 2.19 0.43
CA GLY A 566 8.02 2.73 -0.29
C GLY A 566 6.87 3.12 0.65
N PHE A 567 6.45 2.23 1.56
CA PHE A 567 5.40 2.53 2.53
C PHE A 567 5.76 3.73 3.42
N LEU A 568 7.01 3.81 3.88
CA LEU A 568 7.48 4.91 4.73
C LEU A 568 7.31 6.28 4.06
N PHE A 569 7.49 6.35 2.74
CA PHE A 569 7.36 7.57 1.92
C PHE A 569 6.20 7.51 0.92
N LEU A 570 5.11 6.82 1.30
CA LEU A 570 3.95 6.60 0.43
C LEU A 570 3.43 7.90 -0.20
N GLY A 571 3.37 7.94 -1.53
CA GLY A 571 2.96 9.11 -2.32
C GLY A 571 3.77 10.37 -2.01
N GLY A 572 5.08 10.26 -1.80
CA GLY A 572 5.95 11.36 -1.38
C GLY A 572 5.64 11.89 0.02
N GLY A 573 4.98 11.08 0.86
CA GLY A 573 4.50 11.45 2.19
C GLY A 573 3.17 12.19 2.19
N ARG A 574 2.37 12.14 1.12
CA ARG A 574 1.06 12.79 1.07
C ARG A 574 -0.08 11.86 1.45
N ILE A 575 0.23 10.56 1.54
CA ILE A 575 -0.78 9.52 1.55
C ILE A 575 -0.38 8.48 2.59
N THR A 576 -1.36 7.83 3.20
CA THR A 576 -1.16 6.82 4.22
C THR A 576 -2.14 5.65 4.00
N LEU A 577 -2.22 4.71 4.92
CA LEU A 577 -2.99 3.46 4.77
C LEU A 577 -4.26 3.47 5.63
N GLY A 578 -5.35 2.87 5.17
CA GLY A 578 -6.57 2.67 5.96
C GLY A 578 -6.55 1.39 6.79
N ARG A 579 -7.41 1.32 7.83
CA ARG A 579 -7.64 0.10 8.63
C ARG A 579 -9.03 -0.53 8.45
N THR A 580 -9.79 -0.09 7.44
CA THR A 580 -11.07 -0.73 7.08
C THR A 580 -10.86 -2.25 6.84
N PRO A 581 -11.87 -3.11 7.02
CA PRO A 581 -11.74 -4.55 6.74
C PRO A 581 -11.21 -4.81 5.33
N LYS A 582 -11.66 -4.00 4.36
CA LYS A 582 -11.18 -4.03 2.97
C LYS A 582 -9.69 -3.69 2.88
N ALA A 583 -9.28 -2.56 3.45
CA ALA A 583 -7.88 -2.14 3.43
C ALA A 583 -6.96 -3.17 4.11
N THR A 584 -7.38 -3.70 5.27
CA THR A 584 -6.63 -4.73 6.01
C THR A 584 -6.47 -6.02 5.19
N ALA A 585 -7.54 -6.48 4.54
CA ALA A 585 -7.49 -7.68 3.70
C ALA A 585 -6.58 -7.50 2.46
N LEU A 586 -6.63 -6.33 1.83
CA LEU A 586 -5.78 -5.99 0.68
C LEU A 586 -4.32 -5.81 1.09
N LEU A 587 -4.04 -5.23 2.26
CA LEU A 587 -2.70 -5.13 2.82
C LEU A 587 -2.13 -6.51 3.18
N LEU A 588 -2.92 -7.40 3.77
CA LEU A 588 -2.51 -8.80 4.00
C LEU A 588 -2.14 -9.49 2.68
N CYS A 589 -2.92 -9.26 1.62
CA CYS A 589 -2.64 -9.81 0.30
C CYS A 589 -1.35 -9.22 -0.29
N ALA A 590 -1.20 -7.89 -0.29
CA ALA A 590 -0.02 -7.23 -0.85
C ALA A 590 1.27 -7.51 -0.07
N ALA A 591 1.20 -7.59 1.26
CA ALA A 591 2.32 -7.85 2.15
C ALA A 591 2.34 -9.29 2.69
N TYR A 592 1.77 -10.26 1.94
CA TYR A 592 1.79 -11.68 2.29
C TYR A 592 3.20 -12.15 2.72
N PRO A 593 3.35 -12.81 3.89
CA PRO A 593 4.65 -12.95 4.57
C PRO A 593 5.69 -13.86 3.90
N HIS A 594 5.39 -14.41 2.71
CA HIS A 594 6.31 -15.27 1.94
C HIS A 594 6.83 -14.54 0.70
N TRP A 595 8.11 -14.20 0.70
CA TRP A 595 8.73 -13.44 -0.40
C TRP A 595 9.31 -14.36 -1.48
N PRO A 596 9.30 -13.95 -2.77
CA PRO A 596 9.81 -14.76 -3.87
C PRO A 596 11.32 -14.95 -3.78
N SER A 597 11.81 -16.17 -4.00
CA SER A 597 13.26 -16.43 -3.96
C SER A 597 13.97 -15.88 -5.19
N ARG A 598 13.30 -15.87 -6.35
CA ARG A 598 13.84 -15.38 -7.63
C ARG A 598 12.84 -14.43 -8.30
N PRO A 599 13.26 -13.60 -9.26
CA PRO A 599 12.35 -12.68 -9.95
C PRO A 599 11.18 -13.37 -10.66
N GLY A 600 11.34 -14.60 -11.16
CA GLY A 600 10.26 -15.37 -11.81
C GLY A 600 9.46 -16.29 -10.87
N ASP A 601 9.77 -16.30 -9.57
CA ASP A 601 9.15 -17.21 -8.61
C ASP A 601 7.73 -16.73 -8.24
N GLN A 602 6.73 -17.53 -8.58
CA GLN A 602 5.32 -17.29 -8.27
C GLN A 602 4.74 -18.36 -7.33
N ARG A 603 5.57 -19.30 -6.86
CA ARG A 603 5.12 -20.46 -6.07
C ARG A 603 4.38 -20.06 -4.79
N PRO A 604 4.97 -19.23 -3.90
CA PRO A 604 4.31 -18.94 -2.62
C PRO A 604 3.15 -17.97 -2.78
N HIS A 605 3.21 -17.07 -3.76
CA HIS A 605 2.25 -15.99 -3.94
C HIS A 605 2.46 -15.32 -5.31
N LEU A 606 1.36 -14.94 -5.96
CA LEU A 606 1.42 -14.20 -7.21
C LEU A 606 2.05 -12.81 -7.02
N GLN A 607 3.09 -12.51 -7.78
CA GLN A 607 3.82 -11.24 -7.62
C GLN A 607 2.97 -10.01 -7.98
N LEU A 608 2.00 -10.12 -8.89
CA LEU A 608 1.11 -8.99 -9.23
C LEU A 608 0.29 -8.50 -8.04
N LEU A 609 -0.11 -9.40 -7.13
CA LEU A 609 -0.95 -9.07 -5.97
C LEU A 609 -0.23 -8.16 -4.97
N ARG A 610 1.10 -8.07 -5.07
CA ARG A 610 1.95 -7.17 -4.30
C ARG A 610 1.65 -5.69 -4.52
N HIS A 611 0.87 -5.33 -5.55
CA HIS A 611 0.43 -3.95 -5.80
C HIS A 611 -0.99 -3.65 -5.31
N LEU A 612 -1.71 -4.63 -4.73
CA LEU A 612 -3.06 -4.41 -4.20
C LEU A 612 -3.11 -3.44 -3.01
N TRP A 613 -1.95 -3.11 -2.41
CA TRP A 613 -1.86 -2.05 -1.40
C TRP A 613 -2.43 -0.72 -1.93
N ALA A 614 -2.37 -0.46 -3.25
CA ALA A 614 -2.87 0.77 -3.86
C ALA A 614 -4.35 1.03 -3.58
N MET A 615 -5.13 -0.04 -3.41
CA MET A 615 -6.56 0.03 -3.06
C MET A 615 -6.83 0.15 -1.55
N ALA A 616 -5.80 0.02 -0.71
CA ALA A 616 -5.86 0.21 0.74
C ALA A 616 -5.34 1.59 1.18
N VAL A 617 -4.94 2.42 0.21
CA VAL A 617 -4.38 3.75 0.44
C VAL A 617 -5.50 4.77 0.69
N GLU A 618 -5.27 5.68 1.64
CA GLU A 618 -6.16 6.78 1.98
C GLU A 618 -5.38 8.12 1.98
N PRO A 619 -5.86 9.15 1.25
CA PRO A 619 -5.31 10.49 1.33
C PRO A 619 -5.72 11.12 2.65
N ARG A 620 -4.83 11.12 3.65
CA ARG A 620 -5.08 11.77 4.95
C ARG A 620 -4.13 12.95 5.22
N CYS A 621 -3.48 13.50 4.19
CA CYS A 621 -2.58 14.64 4.39
C CYS A 621 -3.37 15.96 4.37
N ILE A 622 -3.50 16.59 5.53
CA ILE A 622 -4.07 17.93 5.63
C ILE A 622 -3.07 18.97 5.14
N VAL A 623 -3.55 19.85 4.26
CA VAL A 623 -2.80 20.95 3.68
C VAL A 623 -3.47 22.24 4.11
N VAL A 624 -2.69 23.25 4.51
CA VAL A 624 -3.20 24.57 4.83
C VAL A 624 -2.75 25.53 3.75
N ARG A 625 -3.66 26.29 3.17
CA ARG A 625 -3.36 27.26 2.12
C ARG A 625 -3.86 28.65 2.47
N GLU A 626 -3.06 29.64 2.13
CA GLU A 626 -3.46 31.03 2.25
C GLU A 626 -4.42 31.42 1.11
N ILE A 627 -5.54 32.08 1.44
CA ILE A 627 -6.57 32.46 0.45
C ILE A 627 -6.03 33.40 -0.64
N ALA A 628 -5.21 34.38 -0.26
CA ALA A 628 -4.75 35.42 -1.19
C ALA A 628 -3.66 34.92 -2.15
N SER A 629 -2.73 34.08 -1.66
CA SER A 629 -1.56 33.62 -2.43
C SER A 629 -1.72 32.22 -3.02
N GLY A 630 -2.66 31.42 -2.50
CA GLY A 630 -2.82 30.01 -2.84
C GLY A 630 -1.67 29.09 -2.38
N ARG A 631 -0.62 29.66 -1.75
CA ARG A 631 0.57 28.93 -1.31
C ARG A 631 0.28 28.05 -0.10
N VAL A 632 0.99 26.94 -0.02
CA VAL A 632 0.91 26.06 1.15
C VAL A 632 1.66 26.66 2.33
N CYS A 633 1.00 26.70 3.49
CA CYS A 633 1.54 27.24 4.73
C CYS A 633 1.79 26.12 5.75
N SER A 634 2.85 26.31 6.56
CA SER A 634 3.15 25.43 7.69
C SER A 634 2.68 26.08 8.98
N LEU A 635 1.53 25.62 9.49
CA LEU A 635 0.86 26.14 10.68
C LEU A 635 0.55 24.99 11.66
N PRO A 636 0.64 25.24 12.99
CA PRO A 636 0.23 24.27 13.99
C PRO A 636 -1.29 24.14 14.04
N LEU A 637 -1.76 22.90 13.99
CA LEU A 637 -3.14 22.47 14.12
C LEU A 637 -3.31 21.70 15.42
N GLU A 638 -4.47 21.87 16.06
CA GLU A 638 -4.90 21.05 17.18
C GLU A 638 -6.10 20.22 16.76
N ILE A 639 -6.01 18.91 16.99
CA ILE A 639 -6.99 17.92 16.54
C ILE A 639 -7.58 17.27 17.77
N GLU A 640 -8.89 17.31 17.90
CA GLU A 640 -9.63 16.60 18.94
C GLU A 640 -9.92 15.18 18.46
N VAL A 641 -9.31 14.19 19.10
CA VAL A 641 -9.47 12.76 18.75
C VAL A 641 -10.30 12.06 19.83
N HIS A 642 -11.25 11.24 19.41
CA HIS A 642 -12.02 10.33 20.25
C HIS A 642 -11.27 9.00 20.41
N HIS A 643 -11.18 8.50 21.64
CA HIS A 643 -10.60 7.19 21.90
C HIS A 643 -11.73 6.18 22.16
N ASP A 644 -11.83 5.17 21.29
CA ASP A 644 -12.93 4.19 21.22
C ASP A 644 -13.21 3.38 22.51
N ALA A 645 -12.34 3.46 23.53
CA ALA A 645 -12.45 2.66 24.74
C ALA A 645 -12.99 3.43 25.98
N THR A 646 -12.87 4.76 26.02
CA THR A 646 -13.10 5.52 27.27
C THR A 646 -13.91 6.81 27.10
N ALA A 647 -14.41 7.13 25.90
CA ALA A 647 -15.10 8.39 25.60
C ALA A 647 -14.33 9.68 25.98
N THR A 648 -13.05 9.57 26.31
CA THR A 648 -12.17 10.69 26.64
C THR A 648 -11.65 11.32 25.36
N THR A 649 -11.81 12.62 25.21
CA THR A 649 -11.23 13.37 24.10
C THR A 649 -9.83 13.85 24.45
N ARG A 650 -8.89 13.67 23.52
CA ARG A 650 -7.51 14.16 23.65
C ARG A 650 -7.20 15.12 22.51
N TRP A 651 -6.58 16.24 22.84
CA TRP A 651 -6.02 17.16 21.85
C TRP A 651 -4.62 16.71 21.44
N ILE A 652 -4.41 16.59 20.14
CA ILE A 652 -3.11 16.28 19.53
C ILE A 652 -2.68 17.49 18.70
N SER A 653 -1.43 17.92 18.85
CA SER A 653 -0.84 18.98 18.05
C SER A 653 -0.17 18.39 16.81
N LEU A 654 -0.46 18.93 15.64
CA LEU A 654 0.10 18.53 14.34
C LEU A 654 0.57 19.76 13.57
N MET A 655 1.73 19.70 12.92
CA MET A 655 2.15 20.75 11.98
C MET A 655 1.63 20.46 10.57
N SER A 656 1.04 21.45 9.91
CA SER A 656 0.70 21.33 8.49
C SER A 656 1.94 21.54 7.59
N PRO A 657 1.99 20.93 6.39
CA PRO A 657 1.19 19.77 5.99
C PRO A 657 1.50 18.53 6.86
N GLY A 658 0.48 17.78 7.25
CA GLY A 658 0.63 16.66 8.17
C GLY A 658 -0.34 15.53 7.87
N LEU A 659 -0.07 14.32 8.35
CA LEU A 659 -0.99 13.19 8.22
C LEU A 659 -1.95 13.19 9.39
N LEU A 660 -3.25 13.19 9.09
CA LEU A 660 -4.31 13.07 10.08
C LEU A 660 -4.50 11.60 10.47
N PRO A 661 -4.97 11.33 11.71
CA PRO A 661 -5.51 10.02 12.06
C PRO A 661 -6.77 9.71 11.23
N GLU A 662 -7.36 8.53 11.42
CA GLU A 662 -8.58 8.18 10.70
C GLU A 662 -9.72 9.15 11.00
N LEU A 663 -10.51 9.45 9.97
CA LEU A 663 -11.59 10.44 10.04
C LEU A 663 -12.63 10.10 11.10
N ASP A 664 -12.97 8.82 11.23
CA ASP A 664 -13.97 8.34 12.19
C ASP A 664 -13.57 8.66 13.64
N CYS A 665 -12.26 8.80 13.91
CA CYS A 665 -11.75 9.15 15.23
C CYS A 665 -11.68 10.66 15.48
N ILE A 666 -11.86 11.52 14.48
CA ILE A 666 -11.65 12.98 14.62
C ILE A 666 -12.98 13.68 14.90
N ARG A 667 -13.01 14.51 15.93
CA ARG A 667 -14.17 15.34 16.28
C ARG A 667 -14.08 16.76 15.76
N ALA A 668 -12.92 17.40 15.90
CA ALA A 668 -12.72 18.77 15.46
C ALA A 668 -11.24 19.02 15.11
N ILE A 669 -11.01 19.91 14.15
CA ILE A 669 -9.68 20.40 13.77
C ILE A 669 -9.70 21.92 13.92
N ARG A 670 -8.77 22.47 14.69
CA ARG A 670 -8.63 23.92 14.87
C ARG A 670 -7.21 24.39 14.60
N LEU A 671 -7.07 25.63 14.14
CA LEU A 671 -5.79 26.33 14.19
C LEU A 671 -5.42 26.59 15.65
N ASN A 672 -4.16 26.38 16.01
CA ASN A 672 -3.70 26.69 17.36
C ASN A 672 -3.84 28.21 17.62
N GLY A 673 -4.62 28.56 18.65
CA GLY A 673 -4.92 29.95 19.02
C GLY A 673 -3.71 30.76 19.52
N ALA A 674 -2.56 30.13 19.75
CA ALA A 674 -1.30 30.83 20.05
C ALA A 674 -0.71 31.57 18.84
N VAL A 675 -1.23 31.34 17.63
CA VAL A 675 -0.75 31.95 16.40
C VAL A 675 -1.64 33.14 16.02
N ASP A 676 -1.34 34.33 16.54
CA ASP A 676 -2.05 35.59 16.23
C ASP A 676 -1.86 36.07 14.76
N THR A 677 -1.11 35.33 13.94
CA THR A 677 -0.82 35.72 12.55
C THR A 677 -1.99 35.46 11.59
N HIS A 678 -2.93 34.58 11.94
CA HIS A 678 -4.07 34.18 11.10
C HIS A 678 -5.39 34.21 11.89
N PHE A 679 -6.51 34.31 11.18
CA PHE A 679 -7.82 34.20 11.82
C PHE A 679 -8.05 32.77 12.36
N PRO A 680 -8.67 32.62 13.55
CA PRO A 680 -8.99 31.30 14.08
C PRO A 680 -10.03 30.61 13.19
N VAL A 681 -9.73 29.38 12.78
CA VAL A 681 -10.60 28.50 12.00
C VAL A 681 -10.78 27.21 12.77
N GLU A 682 -12.02 26.75 12.90
CA GLU A 682 -12.39 25.49 13.54
C GLU A 682 -13.34 24.73 12.60
N LEU A 683 -13.00 23.48 12.32
CA LEU A 683 -13.79 22.53 11.53
C LEU A 683 -14.30 21.45 12.49
N SER A 684 -15.60 21.44 12.77
CA SER A 684 -16.23 20.40 13.59
C SER A 684 -16.80 19.29 12.70
N LEU A 685 -16.39 18.05 12.95
CA LEU A 685 -16.71 16.87 12.15
C LEU A 685 -17.90 16.04 12.67
N GLN A 686 -18.63 16.49 13.70
CA GLN A 686 -19.78 15.75 14.23
C GLN A 686 -21.14 16.36 13.85
N THR A 687 -21.21 17.64 13.48
CA THR A 687 -22.47 18.38 13.47
C THR A 687 -23.06 18.66 12.08
N GLN A 688 -22.31 18.45 10.98
CA GLN A 688 -22.73 18.91 9.65
C GLN A 688 -22.43 17.90 8.53
N GLN A 689 -23.27 16.87 8.40
CA GLN A 689 -23.17 15.80 7.38
C GLN A 689 -23.00 16.29 5.92
N TYR A 690 -23.34 17.55 5.63
CA TYR A 690 -23.26 18.16 4.28
C TYR A 690 -21.94 18.89 3.98
N GLN A 691 -21.09 19.21 4.97
CA GLN A 691 -19.80 19.88 4.74
C GLN A 691 -18.64 18.90 4.50
N PHE A 692 -18.87 17.60 4.70
CA PHE A 692 -17.83 16.57 4.56
C PHE A 692 -17.47 16.23 3.12
N ASP A 693 -18.44 16.24 2.21
CA ASP A 693 -18.22 15.85 0.81
C ASP A 693 -17.13 16.72 0.13
N PRO A 694 -17.11 18.06 0.25
CA PRO A 694 -16.05 18.87 -0.37
C PRO A 694 -14.70 18.85 0.39
N PHE A 695 -14.70 18.73 1.72
CA PHE A 695 -13.45 18.71 2.50
C PHE A 695 -12.73 17.36 2.36
N SER A 696 -13.45 16.24 2.42
CA SER A 696 -12.90 14.90 2.18
C SER A 696 -12.37 14.72 0.75
N GLN A 697 -12.80 15.57 -0.19
CA GLN A 697 -12.30 15.61 -1.56
C GLN A 697 -11.04 16.45 -1.74
N THR A 698 -10.67 17.34 -0.82
CA THR A 698 -9.55 18.28 -1.05
C THR A 698 -8.52 18.29 0.06
N TRP A 699 -8.86 17.84 1.27
CA TRP A 699 -8.00 17.82 2.46
C TRP A 699 -7.28 19.14 2.71
N THR A 700 -7.88 20.24 2.25
CA THR A 700 -7.27 21.56 2.23
C THR A 700 -8.07 22.51 3.11
N MET A 701 -7.40 23.12 4.08
CA MET A 701 -7.96 24.18 4.90
C MET A 701 -7.46 25.53 4.38
N LEU A 702 -8.40 26.45 4.13
CA LEU A 702 -8.11 27.80 3.67
C LEU A 702 -8.00 28.74 4.87
N VAL A 703 -6.93 29.54 4.92
CA VAL A 703 -6.66 30.47 6.03
C VAL A 703 -6.37 31.87 5.50
N GLN A 704 -6.70 32.88 6.30
CA GLN A 704 -6.46 34.28 5.99
C GLN A 704 -5.51 34.90 7.03
N PRO A 705 -4.49 35.66 6.60
CA PRO A 705 -3.62 36.39 7.52
C PRO A 705 -4.39 37.49 8.25
N ALA A 706 -4.15 37.66 9.55
CA ALA A 706 -4.76 38.70 10.37
C ALA A 706 -4.33 40.13 9.95
N THR A 707 -3.19 40.27 9.26
CA THR A 707 -2.67 41.53 8.70
C THR A 707 -3.47 42.07 7.51
N SER A 708 -4.37 41.28 6.92
CA SER A 708 -5.26 41.72 5.82
C SER A 708 -6.36 42.71 6.24
N ARG A 709 -6.32 43.22 7.48
CA ARG A 709 -7.22 44.26 8.01
C ARG A 709 -7.11 45.65 7.36
N LEU A 710 -6.27 45.85 6.35
CA LEU A 710 -6.05 47.16 5.73
C LEU A 710 -5.98 47.08 4.20
N LEU A 711 -7.08 46.67 3.57
CA LEU A 711 -7.47 47.28 2.30
C LEU A 711 -8.90 47.78 2.48
N PRO A 712 -9.14 49.09 2.70
CA PRO A 712 -10.45 49.62 2.42
C PRO A 712 -10.74 49.28 0.96
N VAL A 713 -11.86 48.60 0.72
CA VAL A 713 -12.48 48.59 -0.60
C VAL A 713 -12.65 50.08 -0.96
N GLN A 714 -11.76 50.59 -1.80
CA GLN A 714 -11.94 51.92 -2.34
C GLN A 714 -13.27 51.86 -3.11
N PRO A 715 -14.24 52.74 -2.80
CA PRO A 715 -15.33 52.94 -3.74
C PRO A 715 -14.66 53.40 -5.02
N ARG A 716 -14.82 52.63 -6.11
CA ARG A 716 -14.45 53.09 -7.44
C ARG A 716 -15.16 54.42 -7.64
N LEU A 717 -14.39 55.51 -7.59
CA LEU A 717 -14.81 56.83 -8.03
C LEU A 717 -15.30 56.66 -9.46
N ALA A 718 -16.60 56.78 -9.64
CA ALA A 718 -17.21 56.98 -10.94
C ALA A 718 -16.67 58.31 -11.47
N SER A 719 -15.68 58.24 -12.37
CA SER A 719 -15.38 59.35 -13.25
C SER A 719 -16.55 59.50 -14.20
N THR A 720 -17.30 60.56 -13.97
CA THR A 720 -18.22 61.17 -14.91
C THR A 720 -17.52 61.38 -16.25
N ASP A 721 -18.01 60.71 -17.29
CA ASP A 721 -18.07 61.29 -18.63
C ASP A 721 -19.37 60.80 -19.28
N ALA A 722 -20.24 61.76 -19.52
CA ALA A 722 -21.54 61.60 -20.15
C ALA A 722 -21.38 61.65 -21.66
N ALA A 723 -21.90 60.65 -22.36
CA ALA A 723 -22.39 60.78 -23.74
C ALA A 723 -23.36 59.64 -24.07
N THR A 724 -24.65 59.91 -23.83
CA THR A 724 -25.83 59.55 -24.62
C THR A 724 -25.72 58.42 -25.67
N THR A 725 -26.53 57.38 -25.54
CA THR A 725 -27.71 57.16 -26.41
C THR A 725 -28.59 56.01 -25.89
N GLU A 726 -29.88 56.30 -25.77
CA GLU A 726 -30.95 55.39 -25.37
C GLU A 726 -31.26 54.37 -26.47
N LYS A 727 -31.63 53.14 -26.08
CA LYS A 727 -32.73 52.36 -26.70
C LYS A 727 -33.15 51.15 -25.85
N GLN A 728 -34.18 51.40 -25.05
CA GLN A 728 -35.41 50.60 -24.83
C GLN A 728 -35.48 49.09 -25.14
N VAL A 729 -36.01 48.35 -24.14
CA VAL A 729 -37.08 47.31 -24.21
C VAL A 729 -36.62 45.93 -24.75
N SER A 730 -36.93 44.74 -24.21
CA SER A 730 -37.85 44.19 -23.19
C SER A 730 -37.44 42.75 -22.88
N MET A 731 -37.67 42.27 -21.65
CA MET A 731 -37.83 40.83 -21.37
C MET A 731 -39.22 40.34 -21.82
N PRO A 732 -39.37 39.04 -22.10
CA PRO A 732 -40.57 38.34 -21.68
C PRO A 732 -40.25 37.15 -20.78
N SER A 733 -40.97 37.11 -19.66
CA SER A 733 -41.21 35.93 -18.83
C SER A 733 -42.15 34.96 -19.55
N VAL A 734 -41.81 33.68 -19.61
CA VAL A 734 -42.80 32.60 -19.76
C VAL A 734 -42.45 31.47 -18.80
N ALA A 735 -43.30 31.27 -17.81
CA ALA A 735 -43.39 30.06 -17.03
C ALA A 735 -44.24 29.03 -17.80
N MET A 736 -43.81 27.77 -17.88
CA MET A 736 -44.68 26.61 -17.65
C MET A 736 -43.97 25.25 -17.77
N SER A 737 -44.36 24.35 -16.86
CA SER A 737 -44.62 22.92 -17.05
C SER A 737 -43.43 21.93 -17.05
N CYS A 738 -43.17 21.38 -15.86
CA CYS A 738 -42.59 20.05 -15.69
C CYS A 738 -43.43 18.97 -16.39
N ARG A 739 -42.80 18.22 -17.30
CA ARG A 739 -43.17 16.84 -17.62
C ARG A 739 -41.92 15.97 -17.67
N SER A 740 -42.09 14.77 -17.14
CA SER A 740 -41.16 13.67 -16.93
C SER A 740 -40.32 13.27 -18.15
N ALA A 741 -39.00 13.16 -17.99
CA ALA A 741 -38.18 12.17 -18.67
C ALA A 741 -36.85 11.95 -17.92
N THR A 742 -36.51 10.68 -17.78
CA THR A 742 -35.34 10.08 -17.13
C THR A 742 -34.02 10.46 -17.79
N HIS A 743 -33.10 11.11 -17.06
CA HIS A 743 -31.62 11.08 -17.16
C HIS A 743 -31.04 12.18 -16.23
N PRO A 744 -30.11 11.92 -15.29
CA PRO A 744 -29.42 13.01 -14.60
C PRO A 744 -28.19 13.42 -15.41
N CYS A 745 -28.32 14.52 -16.15
CA CYS A 745 -27.18 15.27 -16.69
C CYS A 745 -26.48 16.04 -15.56
N VAL A 746 -25.15 16.07 -15.69
CA VAL A 746 -24.17 16.77 -14.86
C VAL A 746 -24.60 18.21 -14.58
N HIS A 747 -24.95 18.51 -13.33
CA HIS A 747 -25.13 19.88 -12.87
C HIS A 747 -23.75 20.48 -12.56
N ALA A 748 -23.40 21.55 -13.27
CA ALA A 748 -22.34 22.46 -12.90
C ALA A 748 -22.67 23.09 -11.55
N CYS A 749 -22.01 22.63 -10.48
CA CYS A 749 -22.09 23.24 -9.17
C CYS A 749 -21.17 24.46 -9.10
N MET A 750 -21.75 25.65 -9.01
CA MET A 750 -21.09 26.80 -8.39
C MET A 750 -20.69 26.41 -6.96
N TRP A 751 -19.44 26.65 -6.62
CA TRP A 751 -18.84 26.26 -5.35
C TRP A 751 -19.38 27.15 -4.22
N PRO A 752 -19.85 26.62 -3.07
CA PRO A 752 -20.18 27.45 -1.93
C PRO A 752 -18.88 27.92 -1.26
N ILE A 753 -18.69 29.24 -1.23
CA ILE A 753 -17.66 29.91 -0.42
C ILE A 753 -18.06 29.74 1.05
N ILE A 754 -17.33 28.92 1.82
CA ILE A 754 -17.57 28.74 3.25
C ILE A 754 -16.57 29.60 4.02
N VAL A 755 -17.01 30.80 4.42
CA VAL A 755 -16.38 31.63 5.46
C VAL A 755 -17.29 31.56 6.68
N VAL A 756 -16.91 30.82 7.72
CA VAL A 756 -17.60 30.87 9.01
C VAL A 756 -16.72 31.61 10.00
N ALA A 757 -16.92 32.91 10.10
CA ALA A 757 -16.46 33.69 11.24
C ALA A 757 -17.35 33.35 12.44
N ALA A 758 -16.79 32.80 13.52
CA ALA A 758 -17.53 32.62 14.77
C ALA A 758 -18.04 34.00 15.27
N PRO A 759 -19.32 34.11 15.69
CA PRO A 759 -19.84 35.37 16.22
C PRO A 759 -19.17 35.69 17.55
N ARG A 760 -18.56 36.88 17.63
CA ARG A 760 -18.03 37.48 18.85
C ARG A 760 -19.15 37.68 19.87
N THR A 761 -19.31 36.77 20.83
CA THR A 761 -20.16 37.04 22.02
C THR A 761 -19.54 36.60 23.36
N ALA A 762 -18.35 35.97 23.37
CA ALA A 762 -17.72 35.52 24.62
C ALA A 762 -16.62 36.44 25.20
N ILE A 763 -16.23 37.51 24.50
CA ILE A 763 -15.13 38.40 24.93
C ILE A 763 -15.64 39.73 25.53
N ASP A 764 -16.86 40.17 25.20
CA ASP A 764 -17.41 41.43 25.71
C ASP A 764 -17.97 41.36 27.15
N GLN A 765 -18.24 40.16 27.68
CA GLN A 765 -18.74 40.03 29.07
C GLN A 765 -17.64 40.16 30.14
N ARG A 766 -16.37 39.91 29.80
CA ARG A 766 -15.24 40.09 30.75
C ARG A 766 -14.66 41.51 30.76
N LEU A 767 -14.93 42.32 29.74
CA LEU A 767 -14.55 43.74 29.67
C LEU A 767 -15.60 44.69 30.26
N ALA A 768 -16.85 44.24 30.42
CA ALA A 768 -17.91 45.00 31.08
C ALA A 768 -17.80 44.99 32.62
N GLN A 769 -17.27 43.92 33.24
CA GLN A 769 -17.13 43.82 34.70
C GLN A 769 -15.90 44.58 35.26
N SER A 770 -14.92 44.93 34.44
CA SER A 770 -13.75 45.73 34.86
C SER A 770 -13.95 47.25 34.73
N ARG A 771 -15.01 47.69 34.05
CA ARG A 771 -15.37 49.12 33.88
C ARG A 771 -16.36 49.64 34.92
N HIS A 772 -17.02 48.79 35.71
CA HIS A 772 -17.87 49.21 36.84
C HIS A 772 -17.11 49.36 38.17
N ALA A 773 -15.89 48.83 38.30
CA ALA A 773 -15.07 48.97 39.51
C ALA A 773 -14.15 50.21 39.52
N ARG A 774 -14.06 50.99 38.43
CA ARG A 774 -13.24 52.21 38.32
C ARG A 774 -14.01 53.53 38.27
N ALA A 775 -15.34 53.50 38.37
CA ALA A 775 -16.20 54.69 38.33
C ALA A 775 -16.65 55.20 39.72
N ILE A 776 -16.21 54.59 40.83
CA ILE A 776 -16.62 54.95 42.21
C ILE A 776 -15.49 55.63 43.02
N HIS A 777 -14.32 55.91 42.41
CA HIS A 777 -13.16 56.50 43.13
C HIS A 777 -12.51 57.75 42.48
N GLY A 778 -13.16 58.41 41.53
CA GLY A 778 -12.54 59.51 40.76
C GLY A 778 -13.37 60.78 40.59
N GLY A 779 -14.38 61.03 41.43
CA GLY A 779 -15.36 62.09 41.18
C GLY A 779 -15.84 62.85 42.42
N ILE A 780 -15.00 63.09 43.43
CA ILE A 780 -15.27 64.07 44.50
C ILE A 780 -13.95 64.77 44.91
N VAL A 781 -13.28 65.46 43.98
CA VAL A 781 -12.37 66.59 44.28
C VAL A 781 -12.30 67.49 43.04
N ALA A 782 -13.28 68.39 42.85
CA ALA A 782 -13.13 69.66 42.13
C ALA A 782 -14.49 70.41 42.03
N MET A 783 -15.06 70.80 43.16
CA MET A 783 -16.01 71.90 43.22
C MET A 783 -15.95 72.54 44.61
N ARG A 784 -14.85 73.27 44.85
CA ARG A 784 -14.71 74.28 45.92
C ARG A 784 -13.54 75.20 45.56
N ALA A 785 -13.77 76.09 44.60
CA ALA A 785 -13.12 77.40 44.51
C ALA A 785 -13.77 78.20 43.38
N ARG A 786 -14.51 79.25 43.78
CA ARG A 786 -15.29 80.23 43.01
C ARG A 786 -16.68 79.83 42.57
#